data_AF-A0A9X6XUR4-F1
#
_entry.id   AF-A0A9X6XUR4-F1
#
_cell.length_a   1.000
_cell.length_b   1.000
_cell.length_c   1.000
_cell.angle_alpha   90.00
_cell.angle_beta   90.00
_cell.angle_gamma   90.00
#
_symmetry.space_group_name_H-M   'P 1'
#
loop_
_entity.id
_entity.type
_entity.pdbx_description
1 polymer ?
#
loop_
_entity_poly.entity_id
_entity_poly.type
_entity_poly.pdbx_seq_one_letter_code
_entity_poly.pdbx_strand_id
1 'polypeptide(L)'
;MYGAKKWNIDIAGILANDGEVSTGRSSVIINRNDNLQFYIRIVSTPPESFPRQIRDVCCYAEELNNWGFYDDITRSHFDRKQALRDFLNRYILFFKVELKKPNGAMEYHVAKDVSIVKKSDSFAPGTFLEPIPIFSEETTERTKEVFEQQLQGKKYIGDNKQIPKDDDDTPSMILWKHQPDKQEYTLYGSFEKHDYAHGGFRFYTSSNQVNSINLQTEYVMNSYVHEQVLFMESKQCDELQSMLEEYGEPIGGLEAQDVAKEHLIDDGPVETVTPEEHSIDYREHEFMEAFQNECKRLGLYYDTKDLYNFHTAMKTGSLVILAGMSGTGKSKLVQCYANAVKLNKDQMLFVPVRPFWQDDADVIGYLDTLHNVYRPGDSGVMNILARANEYSEDLHIVCFDEMNLARVEHYFSQFLSVLELEENKRILRLYNEEFSARIYNQNVFPPTLRIGSNVIFVGTVNLDESTFQFSDKVLDRANVITLNMQPYSNVLQMEEQRKQEPIIPKSEPFTFDEYETFKKKEREISLHENESKFLWDLHIELQNCSRNLGIGWRIIRQISNFLNNIPLNAPLSREEAFDIQLVQRVLTKVRGSDEQFTELLGQYNSDTKQVENSKLLELLSTMPTSYEFKQTRTLIAEKAKELRLYGHTI
;
A
#
# COMPACT_ATOMS: atom_id res chain seq x y z
N MET A 1 24.38 2.98 34.20
CA MET A 1 24.57 1.61 33.67
C MET A 1 25.20 1.75 32.29
N TYR A 2 26.48 1.43 32.14
CA TYR A 2 27.06 1.29 30.80
C TYR A 2 26.39 0.07 30.15
N GLY A 3 25.69 0.27 29.04
CA GLY A 3 25.04 -0.82 28.31
C GLY A 3 26.05 -1.90 27.91
N ALA A 4 25.65 -3.17 27.96
CA ALA A 4 26.45 -4.26 27.43
C ALA A 4 26.73 -4.01 25.93
N LYS A 5 28.00 -4.12 25.50
CA LYS A 5 28.36 -4.00 24.07
C LYS A 5 27.78 -5.22 23.35
N LYS A 6 26.99 -4.98 22.30
CA LYS A 6 26.33 -6.01 21.49
C LYS A 6 26.77 -5.90 20.04
N TRP A 7 27.04 -7.04 19.42
CA TRP A 7 27.24 -7.17 17.98
C TRP A 7 26.01 -7.87 17.42
N ASN A 8 25.17 -7.11 16.71
CA ASN A 8 23.85 -7.54 16.24
C ASN A 8 23.88 -8.15 14.83
N ILE A 9 25.05 -8.57 14.36
CA ILE A 9 25.26 -9.24 13.06
C ILE A 9 25.44 -10.73 13.33
N ASP A 10 24.90 -11.57 12.45
CA ASP A 10 24.99 -13.01 12.58
C ASP A 10 26.41 -13.49 12.29
N ILE A 11 26.92 -14.33 13.21
CA ILE A 11 28.22 -14.99 13.11
C ILE A 11 27.96 -16.49 13.03
N ALA A 12 28.63 -17.16 12.10
CA ALA A 12 28.59 -18.62 11.99
C ALA A 12 29.65 -19.25 12.89
N GLY A 13 29.28 -20.33 13.56
CA GLY A 13 30.18 -21.10 14.40
C GLY A 13 29.83 -22.58 14.45
N ILE A 14 30.76 -23.37 14.96
CA ILE A 14 30.57 -24.78 15.25
C ILE A 14 30.96 -25.08 16.69
N LEU A 15 30.53 -26.21 17.23
CA LEU A 15 31.00 -26.66 18.54
C LEU A 15 32.53 -26.70 18.58
N ALA A 16 33.13 -26.05 19.58
CA ALA A 16 34.58 -26.05 19.77
C ALA A 16 35.10 -27.45 20.13
N ASN A 17 36.33 -27.79 19.76
CA ASN A 17 36.95 -29.04 20.22
C ASN A 17 37.47 -28.90 21.66
N ASP A 18 37.55 -30.02 22.39
CA ASP A 18 38.20 -30.08 23.70
C ASP A 18 39.69 -29.71 23.55
N GLY A 19 40.06 -28.50 23.98
CA GLY A 19 41.41 -27.93 23.86
C GLY A 19 41.48 -26.60 23.07
N GLU A 20 40.44 -26.26 22.31
CA GLU A 20 40.35 -24.98 21.57
C GLU A 20 39.68 -23.86 22.39
N VAL A 21 39.05 -24.21 23.51
CA VAL A 21 38.36 -23.27 24.40
C VAL A 21 39.39 -22.41 25.13
N SER A 22 39.29 -21.08 25.00
CA SER A 22 40.25 -20.12 25.56
C SER A 22 40.43 -20.23 27.08
N THR A 23 39.43 -20.75 27.78
CA THR A 23 39.46 -20.98 29.24
C THR A 23 40.10 -22.30 29.67
N GLY A 24 40.56 -23.13 28.73
CA GLY A 24 41.12 -24.48 29.00
C GLY A 24 40.09 -25.50 29.48
N ARG A 25 38.80 -25.15 29.43
CA ARG A 25 37.68 -26.02 29.81
C ARG A 25 37.31 -26.96 28.66
N SER A 26 36.53 -27.98 28.98
CA SER A 26 35.90 -28.81 27.96
C SER A 26 34.88 -27.99 27.15
N SER A 27 34.73 -28.33 25.88
CA SER A 27 33.76 -27.80 24.91
C SER A 27 32.32 -27.80 25.43
N VAL A 28 31.95 -28.79 26.23
CA VAL A 28 30.64 -28.93 26.87
C VAL A 28 30.82 -29.15 28.36
N ILE A 29 30.20 -28.28 29.16
CA ILE A 29 30.23 -28.30 30.62
C ILE A 29 28.81 -28.32 31.18
N ILE A 30 28.70 -28.76 32.43
CA ILE A 30 27.47 -28.62 33.21
C ILE A 30 27.79 -27.61 34.31
N ASN A 31 27.00 -26.55 34.37
CA ASN A 31 27.25 -25.45 35.29
C ASN A 31 26.77 -25.80 36.72
N ARG A 32 26.96 -24.88 37.67
CA ARG A 32 26.59 -25.10 39.09
C ARG A 32 25.08 -25.27 39.31
N ASN A 33 24.26 -24.86 38.35
CA ASN A 33 22.80 -24.98 38.39
C ASN A 33 22.32 -26.24 37.64
N ASP A 34 23.22 -27.19 37.35
CA ASP A 34 22.96 -28.42 36.60
C ASP A 34 22.49 -28.24 35.14
N ASN A 35 22.72 -27.05 34.57
CA ASN A 35 22.39 -26.75 33.18
C ASN A 35 23.60 -27.00 32.26
N LEU A 36 23.35 -27.54 31.08
CA LEU A 36 24.35 -27.66 30.02
C LEU A 36 24.81 -26.27 29.54
N GLN A 37 26.08 -26.18 29.19
CA GLN A 37 26.71 -24.98 28.64
C GLN A 37 27.80 -25.44 27.68
N PHE A 38 27.94 -24.77 26.55
CA PHE A 38 28.91 -25.17 25.53
C PHE A 38 29.58 -23.95 24.90
N TYR A 39 30.73 -24.19 24.27
CA TYR A 39 31.53 -23.17 23.62
C TYR A 39 31.46 -23.35 22.10
N ILE A 40 31.18 -22.25 21.41
CA ILE A 40 31.09 -22.17 19.96
C ILE A 40 32.37 -21.55 19.43
N ARG A 41 33.09 -22.26 18.57
CA ARG A 41 34.20 -21.72 17.80
C ARG A 41 33.65 -20.97 16.59
N ILE A 42 34.09 -19.73 16.41
CA ILE A 42 33.70 -18.91 15.26
C ILE A 42 34.35 -19.49 13.99
N VAL A 43 33.55 -19.65 12.93
CA VAL A 43 33.99 -20.13 11.61
C VAL A 43 33.65 -19.18 10.47
N SER A 44 33.12 -17.99 10.76
CA SER A 44 32.96 -16.91 9.78
C SER A 44 33.77 -15.67 10.13
N THR A 45 33.93 -14.76 9.17
CA THR A 45 34.53 -13.44 9.39
C THR A 45 33.64 -12.63 10.35
N PRO A 46 34.11 -12.29 11.57
CA PRO A 46 33.39 -11.36 12.43
C PRO A 46 33.64 -9.91 11.97
N PRO A 47 32.76 -8.95 12.31
CA PRO A 47 32.99 -7.53 12.02
C PRO A 47 34.31 -7.01 12.61
N GLU A 48 34.97 -6.04 12.00
CA GLU A 48 36.24 -5.46 12.47
C GLU A 48 36.13 -4.88 13.90
N SER A 49 34.95 -4.38 14.27
CA SER A 49 34.65 -3.94 15.63
C SER A 49 34.68 -5.06 16.70
N PHE A 50 34.76 -6.33 16.28
CA PHE A 50 34.86 -7.52 17.12
C PHE A 50 36.33 -7.84 17.49
N PRO A 51 36.65 -8.17 18.76
CA PRO A 51 38.04 -8.36 19.17
C PRO A 51 38.71 -9.58 18.51
N ARG A 52 39.73 -9.36 17.69
CA ARG A 52 40.47 -10.41 16.94
C ARG A 52 41.08 -11.53 17.80
N GLN A 53 41.31 -11.28 19.09
CA GLN A 53 41.84 -12.29 20.04
C GLN A 53 40.80 -13.33 20.51
N ILE A 54 39.50 -13.08 20.29
CA ILE A 54 38.42 -13.96 20.74
C ILE A 54 38.11 -14.96 19.63
N ARG A 55 38.24 -16.25 19.92
CA ARG A 55 38.02 -17.35 18.95
C ARG A 55 36.83 -18.24 19.31
N ASP A 56 36.37 -18.16 20.55
CA ASP A 56 35.27 -18.95 21.10
C ASP A 56 34.29 -18.09 21.91
N VAL A 57 33.01 -18.43 21.81
CA VAL A 57 31.90 -17.73 22.47
C VAL A 57 31.09 -18.72 23.30
N CYS A 58 30.66 -18.31 24.48
CA CYS A 58 29.89 -19.16 25.37
C CYS A 58 28.40 -19.17 25.02
N CYS A 59 27.77 -20.34 24.96
CA CYS A 59 26.32 -20.48 24.81
C CYS A 59 25.70 -21.24 26.00
N TYR A 60 24.53 -20.77 26.43
CA TYR A 60 23.73 -21.40 27.48
C TYR A 60 22.67 -22.29 26.84
N ALA A 61 22.50 -23.51 27.35
CA ALA A 61 21.57 -24.50 26.83
C ALA A 61 20.07 -24.21 27.07
N GLU A 62 19.71 -22.97 27.40
CA GLU A 62 18.33 -22.59 27.75
C GLU A 62 17.35 -22.81 26.57
N GLU A 63 17.86 -22.81 25.34
CA GLU A 63 17.09 -22.95 24.09
C GLU A 63 17.20 -24.35 23.44
N LEU A 64 17.87 -25.33 24.07
CA LEU A 64 18.08 -26.66 23.46
C LEU A 64 16.77 -27.38 23.07
N ASN A 65 15.71 -27.20 23.87
CA ASN A 65 14.41 -27.78 23.60
C ASN A 65 13.81 -27.27 22.27
N ASN A 66 14.08 -26.01 21.91
CA ASN A 66 13.60 -25.41 20.66
C ASN A 66 14.30 -26.02 19.44
N TRP A 67 15.49 -26.60 19.64
CA TRP A 67 16.27 -27.29 18.62
C TRP A 67 15.95 -28.79 18.54
N GLY A 68 14.98 -29.26 19.33
CA GLY A 68 14.63 -30.68 19.41
C GLY A 68 15.63 -31.54 20.18
N PHE A 69 16.51 -30.93 20.99
CA PHE A 69 17.36 -31.64 21.93
C PHE A 69 16.79 -31.55 23.35
N TYR A 70 16.47 -32.70 23.93
CA TYR A 70 15.94 -32.80 25.29
C TYR A 70 17.00 -33.40 26.20
N ASP A 71 17.44 -32.62 27.19
CA ASP A 71 18.45 -33.06 28.16
C ASP A 71 17.85 -34.04 29.18
N ASP A 72 18.34 -35.28 29.17
CA ASP A 72 17.93 -36.32 30.10
C ASP A 72 18.76 -36.26 31.39
N ILE A 73 18.25 -35.49 32.36
CA ILE A 73 18.88 -35.28 33.67
C ILE A 73 19.05 -36.57 34.49
N THR A 74 18.42 -37.69 34.10
CA THR A 74 18.55 -38.97 34.79
C THR A 74 19.84 -39.73 34.43
N ARG A 75 20.50 -39.32 33.34
CA ARG A 75 21.76 -39.92 32.87
C ARG A 75 22.97 -39.31 33.56
N SER A 76 24.12 -39.99 33.43
CA SER A 76 25.37 -39.48 33.98
C SER A 76 25.76 -38.15 33.32
N HIS A 77 26.49 -37.29 34.05
CA HIS A 77 27.03 -36.04 33.48
C HIS A 77 27.90 -36.29 32.24
N PHE A 78 28.52 -37.46 32.12
CA PHE A 78 29.31 -37.83 30.94
C PHE A 78 28.40 -38.06 29.73
N ASP A 79 27.34 -38.87 29.90
CA ASP A 79 26.40 -39.22 28.82
C ASP A 79 25.62 -37.99 28.32
N ARG A 80 25.21 -37.10 29.24
CA ARG A 80 24.53 -35.83 28.90
C ARG A 80 25.41 -34.93 28.03
N LYS A 81 26.69 -34.77 28.42
CA LYS A 81 27.66 -34.00 27.65
C LYS A 81 27.91 -34.62 26.28
N GLN A 82 28.08 -35.94 26.22
CA GLN A 82 28.33 -36.65 24.97
C GLN A 82 27.14 -36.55 24.01
N ALA A 83 25.91 -36.73 24.51
CA ALA A 83 24.70 -36.58 23.71
C ALA A 83 24.60 -35.18 23.08
N LEU A 84 24.92 -34.12 23.84
CA LEU A 84 24.93 -32.76 23.30
C LEU A 84 26.03 -32.56 22.26
N ARG A 85 27.22 -33.14 22.45
CA ARG A 85 28.29 -33.10 21.43
C ARG A 85 27.85 -33.76 20.13
N ASP A 86 27.32 -34.97 20.22
CA ASP A 86 26.87 -35.74 19.07
C ASP A 86 25.72 -35.02 18.34
N PHE A 87 24.87 -34.34 19.10
CA PHE A 87 23.83 -33.49 18.54
C PHE A 87 24.42 -32.31 17.76
N LEU A 88 25.19 -31.44 18.42
CA LEU A 88 25.71 -30.19 17.85
C LEU A 88 26.75 -30.38 16.75
N ASN A 89 27.48 -31.51 16.75
CA ASN A 89 28.48 -31.79 15.71
C ASN A 89 27.88 -31.89 14.30
N ARG A 90 26.58 -32.08 14.18
CA ARG A 90 25.85 -32.16 12.89
C ARG A 90 25.39 -30.80 12.37
N TYR A 91 25.55 -29.72 13.13
CA TYR A 91 24.99 -28.41 12.83
C TYR A 91 26.04 -27.30 12.79
N ILE A 92 25.74 -26.28 12.00
CA ILE A 92 26.32 -24.94 12.06
C ILE A 92 25.38 -24.08 12.89
N LEU A 93 25.94 -23.26 13.77
CA LEU A 93 25.20 -22.36 14.64
C LEU A 93 25.37 -20.93 14.12
N PHE A 94 24.26 -20.22 13.89
CA PHE A 94 24.26 -18.78 13.61
C PHE A 94 23.81 -18.04 14.86
N PHE A 95 24.55 -17.01 15.26
CA PHE A 95 24.29 -16.31 16.51
C PHE A 95 24.82 -14.88 16.51
N LYS A 96 24.24 -14.06 17.39
CA LYS A 96 24.72 -12.72 17.74
C LYS A 96 25.56 -12.78 19.01
N VAL A 97 26.43 -11.79 19.22
CA VAL A 97 27.35 -11.80 20.36
C VAL A 97 27.08 -10.63 21.29
N GLU A 98 27.00 -10.92 22.59
CA GLU A 98 26.87 -9.94 23.67
C GLU A 98 28.06 -10.03 24.64
N LEU A 99 28.68 -8.89 24.96
CA LEU A 99 29.72 -8.81 25.98
C LEU A 99 29.08 -8.73 27.38
N LYS A 100 29.30 -9.75 28.20
CA LYS A 100 28.88 -9.72 29.61
C LYS A 100 30.06 -9.40 30.52
N LYS A 101 29.84 -8.42 31.41
CA LYS A 101 30.74 -8.07 32.52
C LYS A 101 30.02 -8.26 33.86
N PRO A 102 30.10 -9.44 34.50
CA PRO A 102 29.59 -9.61 35.85
C PRO A 102 30.46 -8.81 36.82
N ASN A 103 29.84 -8.22 37.85
CA ASN A 103 30.51 -7.43 38.88
C ASN A 103 31.74 -8.17 39.46
N GLY A 104 32.95 -7.73 39.09
CA GLY A 104 34.22 -8.26 39.60
C GLY A 104 34.78 -9.51 38.89
N ALA A 105 34.20 -9.96 37.77
CA ALA A 105 34.69 -11.11 37.00
C ALA A 105 35.30 -10.71 35.66
N MET A 106 36.07 -11.62 35.04
CA MET A 106 36.57 -11.43 33.67
C MET A 106 35.40 -11.32 32.68
N GLU A 107 35.57 -10.44 31.71
CA GLU A 107 34.62 -10.22 30.62
C GLU A 107 34.55 -11.47 29.75
N TYR A 108 33.34 -11.87 29.35
CA TYR A 108 33.17 -13.01 28.44
C TYR A 108 32.07 -12.73 27.42
N HIS A 109 32.23 -13.33 26.25
CA HIS A 109 31.33 -13.19 25.12
C HIS A 109 30.28 -14.30 25.16
N VAL A 110 29.01 -13.93 24.99
CA VAL A 110 27.88 -14.85 25.03
C VAL A 110 27.15 -14.83 23.69
N ALA A 111 26.85 -16.03 23.18
CA ALA A 111 26.02 -16.22 22.00
C ALA A 111 24.55 -16.05 22.38
N LYS A 112 23.82 -15.27 21.59
CA LYS A 112 22.39 -14.97 21.71
C LYS A 112 21.71 -15.11 20.35
N ASP A 113 20.40 -15.32 20.37
CA ASP A 113 19.57 -15.57 19.19
C ASP A 113 20.15 -16.70 18.33
N VAL A 114 20.37 -17.86 18.94
CA VAL A 114 21.11 -18.95 18.30
C VAL A 114 20.16 -19.81 17.46
N SER A 115 20.43 -19.89 16.15
CA SER A 115 19.76 -20.80 15.23
C SER A 115 20.73 -21.91 14.78
N ILE A 116 20.20 -23.03 14.31
CA ILE A 116 21.01 -24.16 13.86
C ILE A 116 20.61 -24.63 12.46
N VAL A 117 21.61 -24.92 11.62
CA VAL A 117 21.41 -25.46 10.26
C VAL A 117 22.28 -26.71 10.10
N LYS A 118 21.73 -27.76 9.48
CA LYS A 118 22.47 -29.03 9.31
C LYS A 118 23.65 -28.82 8.37
N LYS A 119 24.83 -29.34 8.74
CA LYS A 119 26.01 -29.31 7.87
C LYS A 119 25.74 -30.05 6.57
N SER A 120 26.24 -29.52 5.47
CA SER A 120 26.28 -30.23 4.19
C SER A 120 27.24 -31.41 4.27
N ASP A 121 27.01 -32.43 3.44
CA ASP A 121 27.88 -33.63 3.38
C ASP A 121 29.30 -33.28 2.92
N SER A 122 29.47 -32.10 2.30
CA SER A 122 30.74 -31.55 1.81
C SER A 122 31.52 -30.76 2.87
N PHE A 123 30.93 -30.46 4.04
CA PHE A 123 31.54 -29.58 5.05
C PHE A 123 32.77 -30.23 5.71
N ALA A 124 33.96 -29.68 5.45
CA ALA A 124 35.21 -30.20 5.96
C ALA A 124 35.62 -29.60 7.33
N PRO A 125 36.35 -30.35 8.18
CA PRO A 125 36.96 -29.78 9.38
C PRO A 125 37.98 -28.69 9.00
N GLY A 126 37.71 -27.45 9.39
CA GLY A 126 38.54 -26.29 9.08
C GLY A 126 37.99 -25.36 8.00
N THR A 127 36.82 -25.67 7.42
CA THR A 127 36.09 -24.75 6.54
C THR A 127 35.85 -23.41 7.24
N PHE A 128 36.12 -22.33 6.51
CA PHE A 128 35.85 -20.95 6.91
C PHE A 128 34.81 -20.36 5.96
N LEU A 129 33.80 -19.70 6.53
CA LEU A 129 32.62 -19.21 5.82
C LEU A 129 32.67 -17.69 5.70
N GLU A 130 32.55 -17.20 4.48
CA GLU A 130 32.44 -15.77 4.20
C GLU A 130 30.97 -15.36 4.05
N PRO A 131 30.55 -14.26 4.70
CA PRO A 131 29.21 -13.73 4.57
C PRO A 131 29.07 -12.87 3.30
N ILE A 132 28.11 -13.19 2.45
CA ILE A 132 27.72 -12.40 1.28
C ILE A 132 26.30 -11.86 1.53
N PRO A 133 26.11 -10.53 1.65
CA PRO A 133 24.80 -9.94 1.88
C PRO A 133 23.83 -10.21 0.73
N ILE A 134 22.58 -10.55 1.08
CA ILE A 134 21.49 -10.80 0.14
C ILE A 134 20.50 -9.64 0.22
N PHE A 135 20.20 -9.07 -0.93
CA PHE A 135 19.10 -8.16 -1.19
C PHE A 135 18.02 -8.88 -1.99
N SER A 136 16.79 -8.40 -1.89
CA SER A 136 15.62 -8.91 -2.60
C SER A 136 14.55 -7.83 -2.64
N GLU A 137 13.49 -8.06 -3.39
CA GLU A 137 12.34 -7.14 -3.44
C GLU A 137 11.74 -6.90 -2.05
N GLU A 138 11.65 -7.93 -1.22
CA GLU A 138 11.16 -7.85 0.16
C GLU A 138 12.07 -7.02 1.07
N THR A 139 13.40 -7.07 0.88
CA THR A 139 14.35 -6.40 1.78
C THR A 139 14.69 -4.99 1.32
N THR A 140 14.47 -4.68 0.04
CA THR A 140 14.79 -3.37 -0.56
C THR A 140 13.56 -2.55 -0.91
N GLU A 141 12.36 -3.16 -0.89
CA GLU A 141 11.09 -2.59 -1.35
C GLU A 141 11.16 -2.07 -2.80
N ARG A 142 12.02 -2.69 -3.63
CA ARG A 142 12.36 -2.24 -4.98
C ARG A 142 12.51 -3.43 -5.90
N THR A 143 12.28 -3.26 -7.20
CA THR A 143 12.54 -4.34 -8.16
C THR A 143 14.03 -4.47 -8.44
N LYS A 144 14.43 -5.60 -9.04
CA LYS A 144 15.81 -5.88 -9.44
C LYS A 144 16.38 -4.78 -10.34
N GLU A 145 15.60 -4.28 -11.28
CA GLU A 145 16.01 -3.26 -12.25
C GLU A 145 16.26 -1.92 -11.56
N VAL A 146 15.41 -1.54 -10.60
CA VAL A 146 15.58 -0.31 -9.80
C VAL A 146 16.80 -0.44 -8.89
N PHE A 147 16.98 -1.60 -8.29
CA PHE A 147 18.17 -1.93 -7.50
C PHE A 147 19.44 -1.79 -8.35
N GLU A 148 19.48 -2.37 -9.56
CA GLU A 148 20.60 -2.27 -10.50
C GLU A 148 20.86 -0.83 -10.95
N GLN A 149 19.82 -0.06 -11.29
CA GLN A 149 19.98 1.35 -11.66
C GLN A 149 20.51 2.22 -10.51
N GLN A 150 20.06 1.95 -9.29
CA GLN A 150 20.54 2.66 -8.10
C GLN A 150 21.98 2.26 -7.76
N LEU A 151 22.32 0.98 -7.91
CA LEU A 151 23.66 0.45 -7.71
C LEU A 151 24.64 1.07 -8.71
N GLN A 152 24.27 1.13 -9.99
CA GLN A 152 25.04 1.78 -11.05
C GLN A 152 25.13 3.30 -10.86
N GLY A 153 24.03 3.92 -10.43
CA GLY A 153 23.93 5.36 -10.16
C GLY A 153 24.57 5.80 -8.84
N LYS A 154 25.22 4.89 -8.09
CA LYS A 154 25.77 5.14 -6.74
C LYS A 154 24.75 5.80 -5.79
N LYS A 155 23.51 5.31 -5.82
CA LYS A 155 22.43 5.70 -4.91
C LYS A 155 22.30 4.68 -3.77
N TYR A 156 21.46 4.96 -2.79
CA TYR A 156 21.23 4.08 -1.65
C TYR A 156 20.26 2.95 -2.04
N ILE A 157 20.64 1.68 -1.91
CA ILE A 157 19.95 0.50 -2.48
C ILE A 157 19.10 -0.31 -1.48
N GLY A 158 18.87 0.22 -0.27
CA GLY A 158 18.04 -0.41 0.77
C GLY A 158 18.84 -0.78 2.03
N ASP A 159 18.16 -1.10 3.14
CA ASP A 159 18.78 -1.51 4.40
C ASP A 159 19.01 -3.04 4.40
N ASN A 160 20.14 -3.47 4.95
CA ASN A 160 20.40 -4.86 5.26
C ASN A 160 21.06 -4.89 6.65
N LYS A 161 20.35 -5.44 7.64
CA LYS A 161 20.75 -5.40 9.05
C LYS A 161 22.03 -6.19 9.34
N GLN A 162 22.48 -7.00 8.38
CA GLN A 162 23.64 -7.86 8.50
C GLN A 162 24.91 -7.24 7.90
N ILE A 163 24.80 -6.07 7.25
CA ILE A 163 25.96 -5.30 6.81
C ILE A 163 26.37 -4.33 7.94
N PRO A 164 27.64 -4.32 8.36
CA PRO A 164 28.16 -3.30 9.27
C PRO A 164 27.89 -1.90 8.74
N LYS A 165 27.62 -0.93 9.63
CA LYS A 165 27.38 0.47 9.22
C LYS A 165 28.67 1.28 9.06
N ASP A 166 29.79 0.73 9.52
CA ASP A 166 31.11 1.32 9.45
C ASP A 166 31.78 0.87 8.14
N ASP A 167 32.48 1.78 7.44
CA ASP A 167 33.00 1.55 6.08
C ASP A 167 34.21 0.58 6.03
N ASP A 168 34.78 0.28 7.19
CA ASP A 168 35.88 -0.65 7.44
C ASP A 168 35.57 -2.12 7.01
N ASP A 169 34.30 -2.53 7.06
CA ASP A 169 33.85 -3.90 6.75
C ASP A 169 33.03 -3.96 5.44
N THR A 170 33.53 -3.37 4.36
CA THR A 170 32.81 -3.39 3.07
C THR A 170 32.76 -4.80 2.45
N PRO A 171 31.57 -5.33 2.12
CA PRO A 171 31.46 -6.59 1.40
C PRO A 171 31.93 -6.42 -0.05
N SER A 172 32.78 -7.34 -0.53
CA SER A 172 33.30 -7.32 -1.90
C SER A 172 32.23 -7.62 -2.95
N MET A 173 31.21 -8.38 -2.57
CA MET A 173 30.11 -8.77 -3.44
C MET A 173 28.78 -8.75 -2.68
N ILE A 174 27.69 -8.54 -3.41
CA ILE A 174 26.32 -8.64 -2.88
C ILE A 174 25.46 -9.48 -3.83
N LEU A 175 24.42 -10.09 -3.30
CA LEU A 175 23.49 -10.93 -4.06
C LEU A 175 22.11 -10.28 -4.15
N TRP A 176 21.44 -10.49 -5.27
CA TRP A 176 20.01 -10.29 -5.41
C TRP A 176 19.29 -11.62 -5.50
N LYS A 177 18.29 -11.86 -4.65
CA LYS A 177 17.45 -13.05 -4.67
C LYS A 177 16.17 -12.78 -5.48
N HIS A 178 15.93 -13.58 -6.51
CA HIS A 178 14.80 -13.38 -7.44
C HIS A 178 13.46 -13.82 -6.89
N GLN A 179 13.40 -14.94 -6.16
CA GLN A 179 12.16 -15.50 -5.63
C GLN A 179 12.39 -16.09 -4.23
N PRO A 180 11.44 -15.96 -3.28
CA PRO A 180 11.61 -16.45 -1.91
C PRO A 180 11.89 -17.96 -1.83
N ASP A 181 11.27 -18.75 -2.71
CA ASP A 181 11.28 -20.22 -2.69
C ASP A 181 12.32 -20.87 -3.60
N LYS A 182 13.09 -20.09 -4.37
CA LYS A 182 14.13 -20.62 -5.29
C LYS A 182 15.51 -20.07 -4.95
N GLN A 183 16.52 -20.94 -5.09
CA GLN A 183 17.94 -20.56 -4.98
C GLN A 183 18.46 -20.01 -6.32
N GLU A 184 17.82 -18.93 -6.79
CA GLU A 184 18.21 -18.19 -7.98
C GLU A 184 18.71 -16.81 -7.53
N TYR A 185 19.98 -16.52 -7.82
CA TYR A 185 20.64 -15.29 -7.37
C TYR A 185 21.36 -14.59 -8.52
N THR A 186 21.39 -13.26 -8.49
CA THR A 186 22.33 -12.46 -9.30
C THR A 186 23.41 -11.88 -8.39
N LEU A 187 24.66 -12.09 -8.75
CA LEU A 187 25.82 -11.59 -8.02
C LEU A 187 26.26 -10.25 -8.61
N TYR A 188 26.57 -9.28 -7.76
CA TYR A 188 27.09 -7.96 -8.14
C TYR A 188 28.36 -7.63 -7.36
N GLY A 189 29.25 -6.87 -8.00
CA GLY A 189 30.57 -6.52 -7.47
C GLY A 189 31.54 -6.12 -8.60
N SER A 190 32.85 -5.99 -8.35
CA SER A 190 33.53 -6.05 -7.04
C SER A 190 33.52 -4.68 -6.35
N PHE A 191 32.99 -4.59 -5.13
CA PHE A 191 32.93 -3.35 -4.34
C PHE A 191 34.14 -3.19 -3.43
N GLU A 192 34.61 -1.95 -3.27
CA GLU A 192 35.76 -1.61 -2.43
C GLU A 192 35.37 -0.75 -1.22
N LYS A 193 34.29 0.02 -1.37
CA LYS A 193 33.77 0.87 -0.31
C LYS A 193 32.24 0.84 -0.27
N HIS A 194 31.66 0.97 0.93
CA HIS A 194 30.25 1.31 1.10
C HIS A 194 30.05 2.49 2.06
N ASP A 195 28.92 3.17 1.93
CA ASP A 195 28.41 4.18 2.88
C ASP A 195 27.00 3.81 3.32
N TYR A 196 26.65 4.11 4.58
CA TYR A 196 25.29 3.97 5.10
C TYR A 196 24.70 5.34 5.49
N ALA A 197 23.59 5.72 4.85
CA ALA A 197 22.80 6.88 5.26
C ALA A 197 21.35 6.75 4.80
N HIS A 198 20.45 7.55 5.39
CA HIS A 198 19.03 7.60 5.02
C HIS A 198 18.30 6.24 5.00
N GLY A 199 18.78 5.26 5.78
CA GLY A 199 18.18 3.93 5.83
C GLY A 199 18.57 3.03 4.65
N GLY A 200 19.73 3.24 4.02
CA GLY A 200 20.23 2.29 3.04
C GLY A 200 21.73 2.37 2.77
N PHE A 201 22.21 1.39 2.01
CA PHE A 201 23.63 1.23 1.65
C PHE A 201 23.93 1.75 0.26
N ARG A 202 25.12 2.32 0.06
CA ARG A 202 25.62 2.75 -1.24
C ARG A 202 27.01 2.16 -1.43
N PHE A 203 27.25 1.49 -2.55
CA PHE A 203 28.52 0.82 -2.82
C PHE A 203 29.32 1.52 -3.92
N TYR A 204 30.64 1.38 -3.87
CA TYR A 204 31.59 1.97 -4.80
C TYR A 204 32.53 0.90 -5.37
N THR A 205 32.77 0.95 -6.68
CA THR A 205 33.73 0.12 -7.41
C THR A 205 34.83 0.99 -8.01
N SER A 206 36.06 0.46 -8.17
CA SER A 206 37.18 1.19 -8.79
C SER A 206 36.96 1.47 -10.28
N SER A 207 36.30 0.56 -11.00
CA SER A 207 36.00 0.68 -12.43
C SER A 207 34.87 1.67 -12.73
N ASN A 208 34.17 2.18 -11.70
CA ASN A 208 32.99 3.04 -11.84
C ASN A 208 31.83 2.39 -12.62
N GLN A 209 31.89 1.06 -12.79
CA GLN A 209 30.95 0.21 -13.49
C GLN A 209 30.74 -1.01 -12.61
N VAL A 210 29.48 -1.39 -12.39
CA VAL A 210 29.15 -2.58 -11.61
C VAL A 210 28.88 -3.72 -12.60
N ASN A 211 29.52 -4.85 -12.37
CA ASN A 211 29.27 -6.04 -13.17
C ASN A 211 28.27 -6.93 -12.44
N SER A 212 27.52 -7.71 -13.22
CA SER A 212 26.58 -8.70 -12.70
C SER A 212 26.76 -10.06 -13.40
N ILE A 213 26.47 -11.13 -12.67
CA ILE A 213 26.38 -12.48 -13.23
C ILE A 213 25.24 -13.25 -12.56
N ASN A 214 24.43 -13.96 -13.35
CA ASN A 214 23.38 -14.83 -12.83
C ASN A 214 23.99 -16.15 -12.38
N LEU A 215 23.81 -16.51 -11.10
CA LEU A 215 24.33 -17.74 -10.52
C LEU A 215 23.35 -18.88 -10.78
N GLN A 216 23.84 -19.97 -11.36
CA GLN A 216 23.10 -21.22 -11.42
C GLN A 216 23.05 -21.89 -10.04
N THR A 217 21.99 -22.64 -9.77
CA THR A 217 21.74 -23.27 -8.46
C THR A 217 22.91 -24.12 -7.96
N GLU A 218 23.67 -24.74 -8.86
CA GLU A 218 24.84 -25.59 -8.54
C GLU A 218 25.93 -24.85 -7.75
N TYR A 219 26.11 -23.54 -7.98
CA TYR A 219 27.11 -22.72 -7.28
C TYR A 219 26.72 -22.42 -5.82
N VAL A 220 25.44 -22.53 -5.49
CA VAL A 220 24.88 -22.14 -4.18
C VAL A 220 24.48 -23.36 -3.34
N MET A 221 24.50 -24.57 -3.91
CA MET A 221 24.13 -25.84 -3.28
C MET A 221 24.84 -26.15 -1.94
N ASN A 222 26.10 -25.71 -1.76
CA ASN A 222 26.89 -25.98 -0.56
C ASN A 222 26.98 -24.76 0.40
N SER A 223 26.14 -23.75 0.20
CA SER A 223 26.10 -22.55 1.03
C SER A 223 24.98 -22.60 2.08
N TYR A 224 25.05 -21.71 3.05
CA TYR A 224 24.09 -21.62 4.15
C TYR A 224 23.44 -20.24 4.18
N VAL A 225 22.15 -20.17 3.84
CA VAL A 225 21.37 -18.93 3.94
C VAL A 225 20.86 -18.79 5.38
N HIS A 226 21.14 -17.66 6.01
CA HIS A 226 20.55 -17.28 7.29
C HIS A 226 20.16 -15.80 7.26
N GLU A 227 18.89 -15.49 7.55
CA GLU A 227 18.33 -14.14 7.43
C GLU A 227 18.63 -13.55 6.03
N GLN A 228 19.34 -12.43 5.97
CA GLN A 228 19.67 -11.70 4.73
C GLN A 228 21.15 -11.87 4.34
N VAL A 229 21.77 -13.00 4.70
CA VAL A 229 23.18 -13.31 4.36
C VAL A 229 23.32 -14.74 3.87
N LEU A 230 24.14 -14.91 2.85
CA LEU A 230 24.63 -16.19 2.37
C LEU A 230 26.01 -16.46 2.97
N PHE A 231 26.18 -17.58 3.68
CA PHE A 231 27.49 -18.02 4.15
C PHE A 231 28.03 -19.11 3.23
N MET A 232 29.20 -18.86 2.64
CA MET A 232 29.82 -19.75 1.64
C MET A 232 31.30 -20.00 1.96
N GLU A 233 31.87 -21.12 1.53
CA GLU A 233 33.29 -21.39 1.76
C GLU A 233 34.18 -20.35 1.04
N SER A 234 35.22 -19.88 1.72
CA SER A 234 36.15 -18.85 1.19
C SER A 234 36.67 -19.16 -0.22
N LYS A 235 37.01 -20.44 -0.50
CA LYS A 235 37.45 -20.88 -1.84
C LYS A 235 36.37 -20.66 -2.92
N GLN A 236 35.10 -20.88 -2.60
CA GLN A 236 34.01 -20.66 -3.54
C GLN A 236 33.74 -19.17 -3.75
N CYS A 237 33.92 -18.34 -2.71
CA CYS A 237 33.86 -16.88 -2.86
C CYS A 237 34.95 -16.37 -3.80
N ASP A 238 36.18 -16.85 -3.67
CA ASP A 238 37.29 -16.51 -4.58
C ASP A 238 36.98 -16.92 -6.04
N GLU A 239 36.37 -18.09 -6.24
CA GLU A 239 35.93 -18.58 -7.55
C GLU A 239 34.82 -17.68 -8.14
N LEU A 240 33.80 -17.30 -7.34
CA LEU A 240 32.73 -16.41 -7.77
C LEU A 240 33.23 -15.00 -8.10
N GLN A 241 34.17 -14.48 -7.31
CA GLN A 241 34.79 -13.18 -7.59
C GLN A 241 35.59 -13.23 -8.89
N SER A 242 36.39 -14.28 -9.11
CA SER A 242 37.13 -14.47 -10.37
C SER A 242 36.19 -14.58 -11.57
N MET A 243 35.06 -15.29 -11.42
CA MET A 243 34.04 -15.40 -12.47
C MET A 243 33.37 -14.06 -12.78
N LEU A 244 33.08 -13.24 -11.78
CA LEU A 244 32.50 -11.92 -11.96
C LEU A 244 33.47 -10.95 -12.66
N GLU A 245 34.77 -11.06 -12.37
CA GLU A 245 35.82 -10.27 -13.01
C GLU A 245 36.08 -10.69 -14.46
N GLU A 246 35.99 -11.99 -14.78
CA GLU A 246 36.27 -12.53 -16.12
C GLU A 246 35.04 -12.55 -17.06
N TYR A 247 33.85 -12.85 -16.54
CA TYR A 247 32.62 -13.07 -17.32
C TYR A 247 31.45 -12.15 -16.93
N GLY A 248 31.64 -11.21 -16.01
CA GLY A 248 30.57 -10.31 -15.56
C GLY A 248 30.13 -9.34 -16.65
N GLU A 249 28.81 -9.17 -16.82
CA GLU A 249 28.24 -8.20 -17.74
C GLU A 249 27.95 -6.88 -17.03
N PRO A 250 28.25 -5.73 -17.65
CA PRO A 250 28.01 -4.44 -17.03
C PRO A 250 26.52 -4.11 -16.95
N ILE A 251 26.05 -3.68 -15.78
CA ILE A 251 24.66 -3.29 -15.61
C ILE A 251 24.40 -1.92 -16.28
N GLY A 252 23.39 -1.86 -17.17
CA GLY A 252 22.97 -0.63 -17.85
C GLY A 252 23.74 -0.24 -19.13
N GLY A 253 24.46 -1.16 -19.76
CA GLY A 253 25.28 -0.88 -20.95
C GLY A 253 24.64 -1.21 -22.30
N LEU A 254 23.53 -0.57 -22.69
CA LEU A 254 23.11 -0.47 -24.08
C LEU A 254 22.34 0.85 -24.31
N GLU A 255 23.08 1.92 -24.61
CA GLU A 255 22.69 2.94 -25.60
C GLU A 255 23.86 3.89 -25.85
N ALA A 256 24.58 3.69 -26.97
CA ALA A 256 25.21 4.73 -27.79
C ALA A 256 26.14 4.08 -28.85
N GLN A 257 25.60 3.75 -30.02
CA GLN A 257 26.20 4.10 -31.32
C GLN A 257 25.36 3.57 -32.50
N ASP A 258 24.92 4.52 -33.33
CA ASP A 258 24.75 4.45 -34.78
C ASP A 258 23.92 3.33 -35.40
N VAL A 259 22.64 3.63 -35.74
CA VAL A 259 22.15 3.47 -37.13
C VAL A 259 21.11 4.55 -37.45
N ALA A 260 21.57 5.59 -38.14
CA ALA A 260 20.71 6.38 -39.01
C ALA A 260 20.40 5.56 -40.27
N LYS A 261 19.11 5.29 -40.55
CA LYS A 261 18.42 5.52 -41.84
C LYS A 261 17.08 4.75 -41.95
N GLU A 262 16.07 5.52 -42.33
CA GLU A 262 14.96 5.15 -43.24
C GLU A 262 13.90 4.14 -42.77
N HIS A 263 12.73 4.64 -42.31
CA HIS A 263 11.55 4.82 -43.17
C HIS A 263 10.44 5.61 -42.43
N LEU A 264 9.92 6.62 -43.12
CA LEU A 264 8.75 7.44 -42.75
C LEU A 264 7.46 6.64 -42.94
N ILE A 265 6.63 6.48 -41.90
CA ILE A 265 5.15 6.54 -41.99
C ILE A 265 4.61 7.21 -40.71
N ASP A 266 3.58 8.01 -40.94
CA ASP A 266 2.95 9.06 -40.17
C ASP A 266 2.03 8.62 -39.01
N ASP A 267 1.82 9.57 -38.10
CA ASP A 267 0.76 9.78 -37.11
C ASP A 267 0.63 8.97 -35.80
N GLY A 268 0.98 9.67 -34.69
CA GLY A 268 0.39 9.52 -33.34
C GLY A 268 1.42 9.61 -32.19
N PRO A 269 1.27 10.52 -31.20
CA PRO A 269 2.15 10.51 -30.03
C PRO A 269 1.77 9.30 -29.15
N VAL A 270 2.65 8.30 -29.11
CA VAL A 270 2.59 7.22 -28.12
C VAL A 270 3.33 7.73 -26.89
N GLU A 271 2.60 7.99 -25.80
CA GLU A 271 3.19 8.29 -24.50
C GLU A 271 4.06 7.10 -24.05
N THR A 272 5.32 7.39 -23.75
CA THR A 272 6.27 6.43 -23.20
C THR A 272 5.91 6.12 -21.75
N VAL A 273 5.15 5.04 -21.54
CA VAL A 273 4.82 4.49 -20.22
C VAL A 273 6.06 3.79 -19.64
N THR A 274 6.39 4.09 -18.39
CA THR A 274 7.52 3.47 -17.68
C THR A 274 7.21 2.03 -17.23
N PRO A 275 8.20 1.14 -17.05
CA PRO A 275 7.95 -0.25 -16.63
C PRO A 275 7.27 -0.39 -15.25
N GLU A 276 7.48 0.57 -14.36
CA GLU A 276 6.81 0.64 -13.03
C GLU A 276 5.30 0.90 -13.16
N GLU A 277 4.88 1.81 -14.06
CA GLU A 277 3.47 2.10 -14.34
C GLU A 277 2.75 0.87 -14.90
N HIS A 278 3.38 0.14 -15.82
CA HIS A 278 2.82 -1.10 -16.38
C HIS A 278 2.51 -2.18 -15.33
N SER A 279 3.27 -2.27 -14.23
CA SER A 279 3.04 -3.26 -13.16
C SER A 279 1.89 -2.91 -12.22
N ILE A 280 1.78 -1.62 -11.86
CA ILE A 280 0.67 -1.09 -11.05
C ILE A 280 -0.63 -1.15 -11.84
N ASP A 281 -0.59 -0.82 -13.13
CA ASP A 281 -1.76 -0.90 -14.02
C ASP A 281 -2.27 -2.32 -14.20
N TYR A 282 -1.36 -3.30 -14.24
CA TYR A 282 -1.75 -4.71 -14.31
C TYR A 282 -2.48 -5.15 -13.05
N ARG A 283 -2.00 -4.72 -11.87
CA ARG A 283 -2.64 -5.05 -10.58
C ARG A 283 -3.97 -4.33 -10.37
N GLU A 284 -4.07 -3.06 -10.78
CA GLU A 284 -5.34 -2.33 -10.79
C GLU A 284 -6.35 -2.96 -11.75
N HIS A 285 -5.88 -3.47 -12.90
CA HIS A 285 -6.72 -4.23 -13.83
C HIS A 285 -7.25 -5.53 -13.20
N GLU A 286 -6.39 -6.32 -12.55
CA GLU A 286 -6.82 -7.53 -11.81
C GLU A 286 -7.85 -7.19 -10.72
N PHE A 287 -7.66 -6.08 -10.01
CA PHE A 287 -8.63 -5.58 -9.03
C PHE A 287 -9.99 -5.28 -9.70
N MET A 288 -9.98 -4.60 -10.84
CA MET A 288 -11.20 -4.28 -11.58
C MET A 288 -11.91 -5.53 -12.10
N GLU A 289 -11.18 -6.55 -12.55
CA GLU A 289 -11.77 -7.84 -12.91
C GLU A 289 -12.40 -8.53 -11.71
N ALA A 290 -11.71 -8.58 -10.56
CA ALA A 290 -12.25 -9.14 -9.33
C ALA A 290 -13.54 -8.42 -8.89
N PHE A 291 -13.55 -7.08 -8.97
CA PHE A 291 -14.71 -6.27 -8.65
C PHE A 291 -15.90 -6.51 -9.58
N GLN A 292 -15.65 -6.58 -10.89
CA GLN A 292 -16.70 -6.90 -11.89
C GLN A 292 -17.27 -8.31 -11.67
N ASN A 293 -16.40 -9.29 -11.42
CA ASN A 293 -16.80 -10.67 -11.17
C ASN A 293 -17.64 -10.79 -9.89
N GLU A 294 -17.30 -10.03 -8.84
CA GLU A 294 -18.08 -9.99 -7.61
C GLU A 294 -19.47 -9.36 -7.82
N CYS A 295 -19.57 -8.29 -8.63
CA CYS A 295 -20.86 -7.72 -9.05
C CYS A 295 -21.73 -8.77 -9.78
N LYS A 296 -21.16 -9.44 -10.78
CA LYS A 296 -21.84 -10.52 -11.52
C LYS A 296 -22.27 -11.64 -10.59
N ARG A 297 -21.42 -12.05 -9.63
CA ARG A 297 -21.72 -13.10 -8.63
C ARG A 297 -22.91 -12.74 -7.74
N LEU A 298 -23.11 -11.47 -7.41
CA LEU A 298 -24.28 -11.00 -6.67
C LEU A 298 -25.50 -10.71 -7.55
N GLY A 299 -25.41 -10.95 -8.86
CA GLY A 299 -26.49 -10.70 -9.83
C GLY A 299 -26.70 -9.21 -10.10
N LEU A 300 -25.64 -8.41 -9.98
CA LEU A 300 -25.66 -6.98 -10.29
C LEU A 300 -25.01 -6.76 -11.65
N TYR A 301 -25.71 -6.02 -12.50
CA TYR A 301 -25.31 -5.77 -13.88
C TYR A 301 -25.22 -4.26 -14.10
N TYR A 302 -23.99 -3.75 -14.08
CA TYR A 302 -23.66 -2.35 -14.30
C TYR A 302 -22.91 -2.18 -15.62
N ASP A 303 -22.93 -0.97 -16.18
CA ASP A 303 -22.02 -0.64 -17.27
C ASP A 303 -20.58 -0.73 -16.77
N THR A 304 -19.68 -1.27 -17.57
CA THR A 304 -18.25 -1.27 -17.24
C THR A 304 -17.75 0.14 -16.97
N LYS A 305 -18.17 1.14 -17.75
CA LYS A 305 -17.76 2.54 -17.56
C LYS A 305 -18.21 3.08 -16.19
N ASP A 306 -19.39 2.70 -15.72
CA ASP A 306 -19.90 3.11 -14.40
C ASP A 306 -19.06 2.51 -13.26
N LEU A 307 -18.59 1.26 -13.42
CA LEU A 307 -17.74 0.60 -12.42
C LEU A 307 -16.35 1.25 -12.34
N TYR A 308 -15.74 1.59 -13.48
CA TYR A 308 -14.48 2.32 -13.50
C TYR A 308 -14.64 3.73 -12.92
N ASN A 309 -15.71 4.45 -13.27
CA ASN A 309 -16.02 5.76 -12.66
C ASN A 309 -16.18 5.65 -11.13
N PHE A 310 -16.89 4.64 -10.65
CA PHE A 310 -17.03 4.39 -9.21
C PHE A 310 -15.69 4.08 -8.54
N HIS A 311 -14.86 3.22 -9.12
CA HIS A 311 -13.53 2.92 -8.59
C HIS A 311 -12.63 4.16 -8.53
N THR A 312 -12.54 4.93 -9.62
CA THR A 312 -11.76 6.18 -9.65
C THR A 312 -12.26 7.17 -8.61
N ALA A 313 -13.58 7.26 -8.40
CA ALA A 313 -14.17 8.10 -7.36
C ALA A 313 -13.82 7.63 -5.94
N MET A 314 -13.83 6.32 -5.68
CA MET A 314 -13.43 5.73 -4.39
C MET A 314 -11.94 5.93 -4.10
N LYS A 315 -11.10 5.90 -5.14
CA LYS A 315 -9.65 6.11 -5.04
C LYS A 315 -9.28 7.56 -4.75
N THR A 316 -9.99 8.50 -5.39
CA THR A 316 -9.64 9.93 -5.35
C THR A 316 -10.47 10.75 -4.36
N GLY A 317 -11.66 10.28 -4.01
CA GLY A 317 -12.63 10.99 -3.19
C GLY A 317 -12.69 10.46 -1.76
N SER A 318 -12.76 11.37 -0.80
CA SER A 318 -12.98 11.01 0.62
C SER A 318 -14.47 10.88 0.98
N LEU A 319 -15.36 11.35 0.11
CA LEU A 319 -16.80 11.16 0.19
C LEU A 319 -17.35 10.88 -1.21
N VAL A 320 -17.92 9.69 -1.41
CA VAL A 320 -18.61 9.30 -2.66
C VAL A 320 -20.09 9.15 -2.36
N ILE A 321 -20.95 9.76 -3.18
CA ILE A 321 -22.40 9.66 -3.04
C ILE A 321 -22.94 8.90 -4.25
N LEU A 322 -23.65 7.80 -4.00
CA LEU A 322 -24.38 7.03 -4.99
C LEU A 322 -25.84 7.46 -5.00
N ALA A 323 -26.27 8.08 -6.09
CA ALA A 323 -27.66 8.48 -6.32
C ALA A 323 -28.33 7.56 -7.34
N GLY A 324 -29.66 7.41 -7.23
CA GLY A 324 -30.47 6.69 -8.21
C GLY A 324 -31.74 6.14 -7.59
N MET A 325 -32.59 5.57 -8.45
CA MET A 325 -33.85 4.95 -8.02
C MET A 325 -33.63 3.84 -6.99
N SER A 326 -34.64 3.56 -6.18
CA SER A 326 -34.62 2.38 -5.31
C SER A 326 -34.51 1.09 -6.16
N GLY A 327 -33.77 0.10 -5.65
CA GLY A 327 -33.56 -1.17 -6.35
C GLY A 327 -32.43 -1.20 -7.39
N THR A 328 -31.69 -0.09 -7.62
CA THR A 328 -30.51 -0.09 -8.51
C THR A 328 -29.26 -0.73 -7.90
N GLY A 329 -29.34 -1.23 -6.67
CA GLY A 329 -28.25 -1.96 -6.01
C GLY A 329 -27.14 -1.10 -5.41
N LYS A 330 -27.37 0.21 -5.19
CA LYS A 330 -26.38 1.16 -4.61
C LYS A 330 -25.59 0.59 -3.43
N SER A 331 -26.27 0.15 -2.38
CA SER A 331 -25.62 -0.38 -1.17
C SER A 331 -24.89 -1.71 -1.44
N LYS A 332 -25.41 -2.53 -2.38
CA LYS A 332 -24.74 -3.76 -2.81
C LYS A 332 -23.51 -3.50 -3.67
N LEU A 333 -23.45 -2.43 -4.44
CA LEU A 333 -22.25 -2.04 -5.20
C LEU A 333 -21.08 -1.76 -4.24
N VAL A 334 -21.35 -1.04 -3.15
CA VAL A 334 -20.35 -0.80 -2.08
C VAL A 334 -19.92 -2.12 -1.44
N GLN A 335 -20.86 -3.06 -1.25
CA GLN A 335 -20.55 -4.40 -0.74
C GLN A 335 -19.68 -5.21 -1.71
N CYS A 336 -19.96 -5.17 -3.01
CA CYS A 336 -19.12 -5.81 -4.02
C CYS A 336 -17.70 -5.25 -4.00
N TYR A 337 -17.55 -3.94 -3.85
CA TYR A 337 -16.25 -3.30 -3.76
C TYR A 337 -15.47 -3.74 -2.52
N ALA A 338 -16.12 -3.74 -1.35
CA ALA A 338 -15.53 -4.23 -0.11
C ALA A 338 -15.14 -5.71 -0.21
N ASN A 339 -15.96 -6.55 -0.85
CA ASN A 339 -15.66 -7.96 -1.06
C ASN A 339 -14.50 -8.15 -2.06
N ALA A 340 -14.37 -7.29 -3.07
CA ALA A 340 -13.26 -7.33 -4.03
C ALA A 340 -11.92 -7.04 -3.34
N VAL A 341 -11.89 -6.04 -2.44
CA VAL A 341 -10.74 -5.76 -1.57
C VAL A 341 -10.61 -6.80 -0.42
N LYS A 342 -11.61 -7.67 -0.25
CA LYS A 342 -11.72 -8.67 0.82
C LYS A 342 -11.72 -8.10 2.24
N LEU A 343 -12.40 -6.98 2.42
CA LEU A 343 -12.58 -6.38 3.74
C LEU A 343 -13.30 -7.35 4.69
N ASN A 344 -12.80 -7.42 5.92
CA ASN A 344 -13.46 -8.14 7.00
C ASN A 344 -14.72 -7.38 7.46
N LYS A 345 -15.59 -8.07 8.19
CA LYS A 345 -16.83 -7.48 8.73
C LYS A 345 -16.60 -6.24 9.59
N ASP A 346 -15.45 -6.16 10.25
CA ASP A 346 -15.12 -5.04 11.12
C ASP A 346 -14.47 -3.85 10.38
N GLN A 347 -14.11 -4.04 9.10
CA GLN A 347 -13.56 -3.00 8.22
C GLN A 347 -14.65 -2.31 7.41
N MET A 348 -15.85 -2.87 7.36
CA MET A 348 -16.97 -2.30 6.62
C MET A 348 -18.19 -2.10 7.53
N LEU A 349 -18.72 -0.88 7.55
CA LEU A 349 -19.93 -0.56 8.30
C LEU A 349 -20.99 0.04 7.39
N PHE A 350 -22.17 -0.57 7.39
CA PHE A 350 -23.39 0.04 6.86
C PHE A 350 -24.13 0.74 7.99
N VAL A 351 -24.35 2.04 7.81
CA VAL A 351 -24.99 2.93 8.77
C VAL A 351 -26.36 3.33 8.20
N PRO A 352 -27.46 2.72 8.66
CA PRO A 352 -28.79 3.17 8.27
C PRO A 352 -29.06 4.53 8.91
N VAL A 353 -29.13 5.58 8.09
CA VAL A 353 -29.41 6.94 8.59
C VAL A 353 -30.83 6.98 9.15
N ARG A 354 -31.00 7.63 10.29
CA ARG A 354 -32.30 7.75 10.95
C ARG A 354 -32.89 9.14 10.71
N PRO A 355 -34.20 9.26 10.43
CA PRO A 355 -34.83 10.53 10.08
C PRO A 355 -34.79 11.57 11.22
N PHE A 356 -34.62 11.10 12.46
CA PHE A 356 -34.56 11.97 13.64
C PHE A 356 -33.17 12.51 13.95
N TRP A 357 -32.13 12.14 13.20
CA TRP A 357 -30.79 12.71 13.39
C TRP A 357 -30.81 14.22 13.13
N GLN A 358 -30.43 15.01 14.14
CA GLN A 358 -30.46 16.47 14.12
C GLN A 358 -29.07 17.10 14.20
N ASP A 359 -28.09 16.46 14.82
CA ASP A 359 -26.76 17.04 15.04
C ASP A 359 -25.65 15.99 15.01
N ASP A 360 -24.39 16.44 15.13
CA ASP A 360 -23.22 15.58 15.02
C ASP A 360 -23.09 14.58 16.19
N ALA A 361 -23.77 14.82 17.32
CA ALA A 361 -23.77 13.90 18.46
C ALA A 361 -24.54 12.60 18.15
N ASP A 362 -25.48 12.60 17.20
CA ASP A 362 -26.17 11.38 16.75
C ASP A 362 -25.21 10.37 16.11
N VAL A 363 -24.17 10.85 15.44
CA VAL A 363 -23.15 10.01 14.78
C VAL A 363 -21.91 9.85 15.63
N ILE A 364 -21.36 10.96 16.13
CA ILE A 364 -20.12 11.00 16.90
C ILE A 364 -20.40 10.49 18.31
N GLY A 365 -21.43 10.99 18.98
CA GLY A 365 -21.71 10.72 20.39
C GLY A 365 -21.32 11.89 21.28
N TYR A 366 -21.30 11.66 22.59
CA TYR A 366 -21.11 12.72 23.58
C TYR A 366 -20.36 12.25 24.81
N LEU A 367 -19.80 13.20 25.55
CA LEU A 367 -19.16 12.95 26.83
C LEU A 367 -20.19 12.91 27.96
N ASP A 368 -20.35 11.77 28.62
CA ASP A 368 -21.11 11.65 29.85
C ASP A 368 -20.22 12.01 31.04
N THR A 369 -20.32 13.26 31.47
CA THR A 369 -19.53 13.82 32.58
C THR A 369 -19.98 13.31 33.95
N LEU A 370 -21.20 12.76 34.07
CA LEU A 370 -21.69 12.18 35.32
C LEU A 370 -21.03 10.82 35.58
N HIS A 371 -20.89 10.01 34.54
CA HIS A 371 -20.29 8.68 34.62
C HIS A 371 -18.81 8.65 34.18
N ASN A 372 -18.25 9.80 33.78
CA ASN A 372 -16.89 9.95 33.24
C ASN A 372 -16.58 8.94 32.11
N VAL A 373 -17.49 8.82 31.16
CA VAL A 373 -17.36 7.91 30.02
C VAL A 373 -17.76 8.63 28.75
N TYR A 374 -17.00 8.43 27.68
CA TYR A 374 -17.44 8.86 26.35
C TYR A 374 -18.43 7.85 25.80
N ARG A 375 -19.61 8.31 25.37
CA ARG A 375 -20.65 7.47 24.77
C ARG A 375 -20.65 7.71 23.25
N PRO A 376 -20.09 6.79 22.45
CA PRO A 376 -20.14 6.93 21.00
C PRO A 376 -21.59 6.86 20.51
N GLY A 377 -21.86 7.51 19.37
CA GLY A 377 -23.18 7.47 18.74
C GLY A 377 -23.57 6.04 18.33
N ASP A 378 -24.88 5.76 18.30
CA ASP A 378 -25.45 4.45 17.93
C ASP A 378 -25.13 4.03 16.48
N SER A 379 -24.58 4.95 15.67
CA SER A 379 -24.18 4.72 14.29
C SER A 379 -23.08 3.66 14.15
N GLY A 380 -22.24 3.46 15.16
CA GLY A 380 -21.06 2.60 15.11
C GLY A 380 -19.85 3.20 14.38
N VAL A 381 -20.00 4.40 13.79
CA VAL A 381 -18.94 5.08 13.03
C VAL A 381 -17.69 5.30 13.87
N MET A 382 -17.87 5.69 15.14
CA MET A 382 -16.72 5.92 16.01
C MET A 382 -15.91 4.67 16.33
N ASN A 383 -16.56 3.50 16.36
CA ASN A 383 -15.88 2.24 16.61
C ASN A 383 -14.99 1.87 15.43
N ILE A 384 -15.47 2.06 14.19
CA ILE A 384 -14.66 1.88 12.99
C ILE A 384 -13.50 2.88 12.95
N LEU A 385 -13.73 4.15 13.28
CA LEU A 385 -12.66 5.14 13.26
C LEU A 385 -11.58 4.85 14.31
N ALA A 386 -11.96 4.45 15.52
CA ALA A 386 -11.01 4.04 16.55
C ALA A 386 -10.16 2.85 16.06
N ARG A 387 -10.79 1.85 15.43
CA ARG A 387 -10.09 0.71 14.82
C ARG A 387 -9.16 1.13 13.68
N ALA A 388 -9.61 2.01 12.79
CA ALA A 388 -8.80 2.51 11.68
C ALA A 388 -7.56 3.30 12.12
N ASN A 389 -7.55 3.84 13.35
CA ASN A 389 -6.37 4.45 13.95
C ASN A 389 -5.40 3.41 14.52
N GLU A 390 -5.92 2.30 15.06
CA GLU A 390 -5.11 1.20 15.58
C GLU A 390 -4.48 0.35 14.46
N TYR A 391 -5.22 0.16 13.36
CA TYR A 391 -4.82 -0.60 12.18
C TYR A 391 -4.78 0.33 10.95
N SER A 392 -3.72 1.12 10.84
CA SER A 392 -3.55 2.10 9.75
C SER A 392 -3.35 1.46 8.37
N GLU A 393 -2.85 0.24 8.33
CA GLU A 393 -2.58 -0.53 7.11
C GLU A 393 -3.82 -1.28 6.58
N ASP A 394 -4.98 -1.05 7.19
CA ASP A 394 -6.25 -1.69 6.81
C ASP A 394 -7.20 -0.67 6.19
N LEU A 395 -7.76 -0.96 5.02
CA LEU A 395 -8.81 -0.15 4.42
C LEU A 395 -10.13 -0.32 5.19
N HIS A 396 -10.79 0.79 5.48
CA HIS A 396 -12.09 0.83 6.14
C HIS A 396 -13.10 1.62 5.29
N ILE A 397 -14.32 1.08 5.15
CA ILE A 397 -15.41 1.71 4.39
C ILE A 397 -16.60 1.93 5.32
N VAL A 398 -17.06 3.17 5.41
CA VAL A 398 -18.28 3.55 6.12
C VAL A 398 -19.33 3.98 5.09
N CYS A 399 -20.39 3.18 4.95
CA CYS A 399 -21.47 3.43 4.03
C CYS A 399 -22.73 3.92 4.77
N PHE A 400 -23.09 5.19 4.60
CA PHE A 400 -24.34 5.77 5.09
C PHE A 400 -25.47 5.43 4.11
N ASP A 401 -26.35 4.54 4.53
CA ASP A 401 -27.51 4.12 3.73
C ASP A 401 -28.65 5.14 3.90
N GLU A 402 -29.24 5.56 2.77
CA GLU A 402 -30.24 6.63 2.71
C GLU A 402 -29.76 7.92 3.39
N MET A 403 -28.56 8.36 3.00
CA MET A 403 -27.85 9.49 3.59
C MET A 403 -28.73 10.76 3.66
N ASN A 404 -29.62 10.95 2.69
CA ASN A 404 -30.51 12.09 2.59
C ASN A 404 -31.84 11.95 3.37
N LEU A 405 -32.01 10.92 4.20
CA LEU A 405 -33.18 10.77 5.06
C LEU A 405 -33.19 11.79 6.21
N ALA A 406 -32.02 12.29 6.60
CA ALA A 406 -31.82 13.41 7.50
C ALA A 406 -30.97 14.50 6.83
N ARG A 407 -30.94 15.71 7.40
CA ARG A 407 -30.13 16.81 6.87
C ARG A 407 -28.65 16.55 7.10
N VAL A 408 -27.96 16.13 6.04
CA VAL A 408 -26.55 15.73 6.09
C VAL A 408 -25.63 16.80 6.63
N GLU A 409 -25.85 18.06 6.28
CA GLU A 409 -25.02 19.16 6.78
C GLU A 409 -25.11 19.38 8.29
N HIS A 410 -26.09 18.79 8.99
CA HIS A 410 -26.21 18.90 10.44
C HIS A 410 -25.49 17.76 11.13
N TYR A 411 -25.92 16.51 10.89
CA TYR A 411 -25.35 15.35 11.57
C TYR A 411 -23.94 14.99 11.08
N PHE A 412 -23.59 15.36 9.84
CA PHE A 412 -22.28 15.09 9.26
C PHE A 412 -21.37 16.33 9.25
N SER A 413 -21.76 17.40 9.95
CA SER A 413 -21.10 18.72 9.91
C SER A 413 -19.60 18.67 10.22
N GLN A 414 -19.22 18.00 11.30
CA GLN A 414 -17.82 17.90 11.73
C GLN A 414 -16.98 17.11 10.72
N PHE A 415 -17.52 16.02 10.18
CA PHE A 415 -16.88 15.24 9.11
C PHE A 415 -16.67 16.08 7.86
N LEU A 416 -17.69 16.82 7.41
CA LEU A 416 -17.56 17.72 6.25
C LEU A 416 -16.45 18.74 6.44
N SER A 417 -16.27 19.27 7.65
CA SER A 417 -15.19 20.22 7.98
C SER A 417 -13.81 19.55 7.94
N VAL A 418 -13.70 18.36 8.53
CA VAL A 418 -12.42 17.64 8.66
C VAL A 418 -11.98 17.09 7.30
N LEU A 419 -12.91 16.63 6.47
CA LEU A 419 -12.64 16.11 5.12
C LEU A 419 -12.14 17.20 4.15
N GLU A 420 -12.24 18.49 4.48
CA GLU A 420 -11.62 19.57 3.70
C GLU A 420 -10.11 19.66 3.89
N LEU A 421 -9.60 19.11 5.00
CA LEU A 421 -8.20 19.19 5.36
C LEU A 421 -7.39 18.12 4.62
N GLU A 422 -6.10 18.40 4.47
CA GLU A 422 -5.11 17.41 4.02
C GLU A 422 -5.17 16.17 4.92
N GLU A 423 -4.92 14.98 4.36
CA GLU A 423 -5.09 13.67 5.01
C GLU A 423 -4.34 13.55 6.36
N ASN A 424 -3.22 14.24 6.52
CA ASN A 424 -2.45 14.28 7.77
C ASN A 424 -3.05 15.19 8.86
N LYS A 425 -3.97 16.08 8.51
CA LYS A 425 -4.60 17.08 9.40
C LYS A 425 -6.05 16.76 9.72
N ARG A 426 -6.58 15.64 9.22
CA ARG A 426 -7.96 15.24 9.44
C ARG A 426 -8.17 14.74 10.86
N ILE A 427 -8.45 15.64 11.79
CA ILE A 427 -8.61 15.34 13.22
C ILE A 427 -10.03 15.68 13.64
N LEU A 428 -10.78 14.65 14.06
CA LEU A 428 -12.11 14.75 14.64
C LEU A 428 -11.98 14.96 16.15
N ARG A 429 -12.78 15.86 16.74
CA ARG A 429 -12.74 16.14 18.18
C ARG A 429 -13.96 15.53 18.85
N LEU A 430 -13.73 14.57 19.74
CA LEU A 430 -14.79 13.88 20.47
C LEU A 430 -15.20 14.65 21.72
N TYR A 431 -14.23 15.17 22.46
CA TYR A 431 -14.45 15.96 23.68
C TYR A 431 -13.24 16.84 24.00
N ASN A 432 -13.31 17.62 25.10
CA ASN A 432 -12.20 18.48 25.50
C ASN A 432 -11.10 17.68 26.22
N GLU A 433 -9.84 17.89 25.84
CA GLU A 433 -8.66 17.18 26.36
C GLU A 433 -8.51 17.30 27.88
N GLU A 434 -8.96 18.41 28.47
CA GLU A 434 -9.00 18.62 29.92
C GLU A 434 -9.77 17.52 30.69
N PHE A 435 -10.75 16.87 30.05
CA PHE A 435 -11.50 15.78 30.66
C PHE A 435 -10.79 14.44 30.57
N SER A 436 -9.80 14.27 29.66
CA SER A 436 -9.21 12.97 29.30
C SER A 436 -8.76 12.16 30.51
N ALA A 437 -8.07 12.80 31.45
CA ALA A 437 -7.54 12.15 32.65
C ALA A 437 -8.59 11.44 33.53
N ARG A 438 -9.87 11.79 33.40
CA ARG A 438 -10.98 11.21 34.17
C ARG A 438 -11.80 10.19 33.39
N ILE A 439 -11.63 10.11 32.07
CA ILE A 439 -12.50 9.29 31.20
C ILE A 439 -12.04 7.84 31.18
N TYR A 440 -12.95 6.93 31.51
CA TYR A 440 -12.65 5.51 31.66
C TYR A 440 -12.20 4.84 30.34
N ASN A 441 -12.87 5.18 29.23
CA ASN A 441 -12.63 4.58 27.91
C ASN A 441 -11.74 5.43 26.98
N GLN A 442 -10.93 6.34 27.53
CA GLN A 442 -10.04 7.22 26.74
C GLN A 442 -9.04 6.45 25.86
N ASN A 443 -8.66 5.22 26.23
CA ASN A 443 -7.73 4.40 25.45
C ASN A 443 -8.33 3.96 24.10
N VAL A 444 -9.66 3.82 24.04
CA VAL A 444 -10.39 3.47 22.81
C VAL A 444 -10.89 4.72 22.11
N PHE A 445 -11.42 5.67 22.88
CA PHE A 445 -11.94 6.94 22.38
C PHE A 445 -11.17 8.10 23.00
N PRO A 446 -9.99 8.44 22.47
CA PRO A 446 -9.24 9.60 22.91
C PRO A 446 -10.00 10.92 22.63
N PRO A 447 -9.57 12.07 23.21
CA PRO A 447 -10.22 13.36 22.99
C PRO A 447 -10.33 13.75 21.51
N THR A 448 -9.40 13.27 20.69
CA THR A 448 -9.35 13.46 19.25
C THR A 448 -9.05 12.15 18.54
N LEU A 449 -9.68 11.92 17.39
CA LEU A 449 -9.44 10.78 16.51
C LEU A 449 -9.02 11.27 15.12
N ARG A 450 -8.00 10.66 14.54
CA ARG A 450 -7.58 10.99 13.18
C ARG A 450 -8.40 10.21 12.16
N ILE A 451 -8.74 10.82 11.03
CA ILE A 451 -9.33 10.13 9.88
C ILE A 451 -8.20 9.96 8.85
N GLY A 452 -7.63 8.75 8.77
CA GLY A 452 -6.54 8.41 7.85
C GLY A 452 -6.98 8.36 6.38
N SER A 453 -6.02 8.16 5.48
CA SER A 453 -6.28 7.85 4.06
C SER A 453 -6.94 6.48 3.88
N ASN A 454 -6.85 5.63 4.90
CA ASN A 454 -7.44 4.30 4.97
C ASN A 454 -8.93 4.28 5.32
N VAL A 455 -9.61 5.44 5.40
CA VAL A 455 -11.06 5.52 5.66
C VAL A 455 -11.77 6.20 4.48
N ILE A 456 -12.73 5.49 3.88
CA ILE A 456 -13.56 6.03 2.80
C ILE A 456 -15.02 6.11 3.27
N PHE A 457 -15.64 7.28 3.07
CA PHE A 457 -17.06 7.48 3.32
C PHE A 457 -17.85 7.36 2.03
N VAL A 458 -18.92 6.55 2.06
CA VAL A 458 -19.86 6.41 0.96
C VAL A 458 -21.26 6.74 1.46
N GLY A 459 -22.05 7.48 0.70
CA GLY A 459 -23.47 7.72 0.98
C GLY A 459 -24.34 7.15 -0.12
N THR A 460 -25.42 6.44 0.20
CA THR A 460 -26.44 6.06 -0.79
C THR A 460 -27.63 7.00 -0.66
N VAL A 461 -28.21 7.38 -1.79
CA VAL A 461 -29.23 8.42 -1.87
C VAL A 461 -30.35 7.94 -2.76
N ASN A 462 -31.57 8.07 -2.25
CA ASN A 462 -32.78 7.89 -3.05
C ASN A 462 -33.25 9.27 -3.51
N LEU A 463 -33.61 9.40 -4.78
CA LEU A 463 -34.06 10.67 -5.37
C LEU A 463 -35.56 10.96 -5.13
N ASP A 464 -36.17 10.29 -4.15
CA ASP A 464 -37.60 10.37 -3.87
C ASP A 464 -37.96 11.69 -3.14
N GLU A 465 -39.17 12.21 -3.37
CA GLU A 465 -39.66 13.49 -2.81
C GLU A 465 -39.65 13.55 -1.27
N SER A 466 -39.64 12.40 -0.59
CA SER A 466 -39.67 12.30 0.87
C SER A 466 -38.30 12.52 1.55
N THR A 467 -37.29 12.97 0.81
CA THR A 467 -35.91 13.09 1.29
C THR A 467 -35.41 14.54 1.24
N PHE A 468 -34.36 14.85 2.01
CA PHE A 468 -33.77 16.18 2.02
C PHE A 468 -32.82 16.39 0.83
N GLN A 469 -32.89 17.56 0.21
CA GLN A 469 -31.91 17.96 -0.80
C GLN A 469 -30.56 18.27 -0.14
N PHE A 470 -29.47 17.98 -0.85
CA PHE A 470 -28.13 18.32 -0.40
C PHE A 470 -27.85 19.80 -0.55
N SER A 471 -27.19 20.38 0.45
CA SER A 471 -26.61 21.72 0.34
C SER A 471 -25.33 21.71 -0.51
N ASP A 472 -24.98 22.86 -1.09
CA ASP A 472 -23.71 23.05 -1.82
C ASP A 472 -22.48 22.65 -0.99
N LYS A 473 -22.56 22.83 0.33
CA LYS A 473 -21.54 22.38 1.29
C LYS A 473 -21.25 20.89 1.17
N VAL A 474 -22.28 20.06 0.99
CA VAL A 474 -22.11 18.61 0.84
C VAL A 474 -21.63 18.29 -0.58
N LEU A 475 -22.27 18.88 -1.58
CA LEU A 475 -22.00 18.61 -3.00
C LEU A 475 -20.56 19.00 -3.41
N ASP A 476 -20.04 20.12 -2.89
CA ASP A 476 -18.65 20.56 -3.16
C ASP A 476 -17.58 19.59 -2.62
N ARG A 477 -17.98 18.67 -1.72
CA ARG A 477 -17.07 17.73 -1.04
C ARG A 477 -17.25 16.29 -1.51
N ALA A 478 -18.39 15.99 -2.13
CA ALA A 478 -18.70 14.65 -2.60
C ALA A 478 -18.41 14.48 -4.10
N ASN A 479 -18.19 13.25 -4.54
CA ASN A 479 -18.40 12.88 -5.93
C ASN A 479 -19.79 12.23 -6.04
N VAL A 480 -20.74 12.81 -6.77
CA VAL A 480 -22.11 12.30 -6.86
C VAL A 480 -22.28 11.48 -8.14
N ILE A 481 -22.36 10.17 -7.99
CA ILE A 481 -22.50 9.22 -9.09
C ILE A 481 -23.97 8.80 -9.20
N THR A 482 -24.59 9.04 -10.33
CA THR A 482 -25.95 8.55 -10.62
C THR A 482 -25.86 7.21 -11.32
N LEU A 483 -26.32 6.14 -10.66
CA LEU A 483 -26.32 4.79 -11.25
C LEU A 483 -27.54 4.60 -12.15
N ASN A 484 -27.31 4.18 -13.39
CA ASN A 484 -28.35 3.89 -14.37
C ASN A 484 -28.69 2.40 -14.42
N MET A 485 -29.93 2.07 -14.79
CA MET A 485 -30.32 0.69 -15.06
C MET A 485 -29.88 0.26 -16.46
N GLN A 486 -29.32 -0.94 -16.56
CA GLN A 486 -29.07 -1.59 -17.84
C GLN A 486 -30.37 -2.13 -18.44
N PRO A 487 -30.53 -2.14 -19.78
CA PRO A 487 -31.67 -2.75 -20.44
C PRO A 487 -31.84 -4.22 -20.02
N TYR A 488 -33.05 -4.62 -19.63
CA TYR A 488 -33.33 -5.99 -19.15
C TYR A 488 -32.96 -7.08 -20.17
N SER A 489 -33.00 -6.78 -21.47
CA SER A 489 -32.53 -7.70 -22.52
C SER A 489 -31.07 -8.08 -22.37
N ASN A 490 -30.22 -7.11 -22.00
CA ASN A 490 -28.79 -7.32 -21.81
C ASN A 490 -28.56 -8.10 -20.51
N VAL A 491 -29.31 -7.79 -19.46
CA VAL A 491 -29.26 -8.49 -18.17
C VAL A 491 -29.58 -9.98 -18.33
N LEU A 492 -30.62 -10.34 -19.08
CA LEU A 492 -30.97 -11.74 -19.32
C LEU A 492 -29.87 -12.51 -20.06
N GLN A 493 -29.26 -11.89 -21.07
CA GLN A 493 -28.12 -12.47 -21.79
C GLN A 493 -26.90 -12.66 -20.86
N MET A 494 -26.61 -11.66 -20.03
CA MET A 494 -25.52 -11.72 -19.06
C MET A 494 -25.77 -12.77 -17.95
N GLU A 495 -27.03 -12.98 -17.55
CA GLU A 495 -27.39 -14.08 -16.63
C GLU A 495 -27.16 -15.46 -17.25
N GLU A 496 -27.49 -15.64 -18.53
CA GLU A 496 -27.25 -16.89 -19.26
C GLU A 496 -25.74 -17.17 -19.40
N GLN A 497 -24.95 -16.15 -19.73
CA GLN A 497 -23.49 -16.23 -19.81
C GLN A 497 -22.88 -16.61 -18.44
N ARG A 498 -23.31 -15.95 -17.37
CA ARG A 498 -22.85 -16.24 -16.00
C ARG A 498 -23.08 -17.69 -15.59
N LYS A 499 -24.21 -18.31 -16.00
CA LYS A 499 -24.51 -19.72 -15.70
C LYS A 499 -23.55 -20.69 -16.40
N GLN A 500 -22.87 -20.25 -17.46
CA GLN A 500 -21.95 -21.04 -18.28
C GLN A 500 -20.47 -20.79 -17.92
N GLU A 501 -20.15 -19.68 -17.24
CA GLU A 501 -18.79 -19.35 -16.83
C GLU A 501 -18.29 -20.25 -15.68
N PRO A 502 -17.05 -20.78 -15.76
CA PRO A 502 -16.45 -21.53 -14.66
C PRO A 502 -16.22 -20.62 -13.44
N ILE A 503 -16.33 -21.18 -12.23
CA ILE A 503 -16.02 -20.48 -10.99
C ILE A 503 -14.51 -20.18 -10.98
N ILE A 504 -14.14 -18.92 -11.19
CA ILE A 504 -12.76 -18.45 -11.16
C ILE A 504 -12.18 -18.71 -9.75
N PRO A 505 -10.92 -19.19 -9.62
CA PRO A 505 -10.28 -19.36 -8.32
C PRO A 505 -10.26 -18.04 -7.54
N LYS A 506 -10.30 -18.12 -6.21
CA LYS A 506 -10.14 -16.94 -5.36
C LYS A 506 -8.78 -16.29 -5.68
N SER A 507 -8.79 -15.06 -6.22
CA SER A 507 -7.62 -14.19 -6.28
C SER A 507 -7.02 -14.02 -4.89
N GLU A 508 -5.79 -13.55 -4.74
CA GLU A 508 -5.24 -13.17 -3.43
C GLU A 508 -5.93 -11.91 -2.87
N PRO A 509 -5.92 -11.67 -1.54
CA PRO A 509 -6.49 -10.45 -0.96
C PRO A 509 -5.69 -9.25 -1.43
N PHE A 510 -6.36 -8.16 -1.82
CA PHE A 510 -5.69 -6.89 -2.05
C PHE A 510 -5.44 -6.21 -0.70
N THR A 511 -4.20 -5.88 -0.38
CA THR A 511 -3.87 -5.11 0.83
C THR A 511 -4.19 -3.62 0.63
N PHE A 512 -4.31 -2.87 1.73
CA PHE A 512 -4.48 -1.42 1.61
C PHE A 512 -3.26 -0.75 0.96
N ASP A 513 -2.05 -1.26 1.20
CA ASP A 513 -0.83 -0.75 0.58
C ASP A 513 -0.91 -0.86 -0.94
N GLU A 514 -1.33 -2.03 -1.46
CA GLU A 514 -1.60 -2.21 -2.90
C GLU A 514 -2.67 -1.24 -3.39
N TYR A 515 -3.79 -1.08 -2.67
CA TYR A 515 -4.84 -0.13 -3.02
C TYR A 515 -4.34 1.32 -3.05
N GLU A 516 -3.42 1.70 -2.15
CA GLU A 516 -2.85 3.04 -2.11
C GLU A 516 -1.89 3.29 -3.29
N THR A 517 -1.21 2.25 -3.80
CA THR A 517 -0.36 2.39 -5.00
C THR A 517 -1.13 2.75 -6.26
N PHE A 518 -2.42 2.37 -6.35
CA PHE A 518 -3.27 2.74 -7.49
C PHE A 518 -3.45 4.27 -7.59
N LYS A 519 -3.29 5.00 -6.48
CA LYS A 519 -3.51 6.43 -6.40
C LYS A 519 -2.25 7.20 -6.80
N LYS A 520 -2.29 7.89 -7.94
CA LYS A 520 -1.24 8.84 -8.34
C LYS A 520 -1.29 10.06 -7.42
N LYS A 521 -0.30 10.19 -6.53
CA LYS A 521 -0.18 11.28 -5.53
C LYS A 521 0.38 12.57 -6.18
N GLU A 522 -0.30 13.09 -7.20
CA GLU A 522 0.06 14.37 -7.81
C GLU A 522 -0.58 15.54 -7.06
N ARG A 523 0.22 16.56 -6.76
CA ARG A 523 -0.25 17.78 -6.07
C ARG A 523 -0.57 18.94 -7.03
N GLU A 524 -0.14 18.82 -8.28
CA GLU A 524 -0.29 19.87 -9.29
C GLU A 524 -1.59 19.70 -10.07
N ILE A 525 -2.16 20.82 -10.52
CA ILE A 525 -3.37 20.81 -11.36
C ILE A 525 -2.90 20.59 -12.80
N SER A 526 -3.26 19.45 -13.38
CA SER A 526 -2.86 18.96 -14.70
C SER A 526 -4.04 18.99 -15.70
N LEU A 527 -4.70 20.14 -15.80
CA LEU A 527 -5.77 20.34 -16.78
C LEU A 527 -5.20 20.82 -18.11
N HIS A 528 -5.77 20.36 -19.22
CA HIS A 528 -5.45 20.90 -20.54
C HIS A 528 -5.90 22.37 -20.63
N GLU A 529 -5.30 23.14 -21.55
CA GLU A 529 -5.63 24.57 -21.74
C GLU A 529 -7.12 24.76 -22.08
N ASN A 530 -7.66 23.92 -22.97
CA ASN A 530 -9.07 23.93 -23.36
C ASN A 530 -10.00 23.58 -22.18
N GLU A 531 -9.65 22.55 -21.39
CA GLU A 531 -10.41 22.14 -20.19
C GLU A 531 -10.44 23.29 -19.17
N SER A 532 -9.29 23.91 -18.92
CA SER A 532 -9.15 25.02 -17.97
C SER A 532 -9.94 26.25 -18.40
N LYS A 533 -9.85 26.62 -19.68
CA LYS A 533 -10.60 27.74 -20.25
C LYS A 533 -12.11 27.47 -20.20
N PHE A 534 -12.53 26.28 -20.59
CA PHE A 534 -13.93 25.88 -20.53
C PHE A 534 -14.51 25.95 -19.11
N LEU A 535 -13.79 25.42 -18.11
CA LEU A 535 -14.22 25.49 -16.71
C LEU A 535 -14.33 26.94 -16.21
N TRP A 536 -13.45 27.83 -16.68
CA TRP A 536 -13.52 29.25 -16.34
C TRP A 536 -14.71 29.94 -17.01
N ASP A 537 -14.94 29.70 -18.29
CA ASP A 537 -16.08 30.25 -19.02
C ASP A 537 -17.40 29.73 -18.43
N LEU A 538 -17.46 28.44 -18.07
CA LEU A 538 -18.59 27.85 -17.34
C LEU A 538 -18.78 28.48 -15.95
N HIS A 539 -17.69 28.78 -15.24
CA HIS A 539 -17.76 29.49 -13.97
C HIS A 539 -18.41 30.87 -14.11
N ILE A 540 -18.08 31.61 -15.16
CA ILE A 540 -18.69 32.93 -15.45
C ILE A 540 -20.19 32.76 -15.69
N GLU A 541 -20.60 31.81 -16.52
CA GLU A 541 -22.03 31.59 -16.80
C GLU A 541 -22.82 31.16 -15.56
N LEU A 542 -22.23 30.32 -14.69
CA LEU A 542 -22.84 29.95 -13.41
C LEU A 542 -22.98 31.16 -12.46
N GLN A 543 -21.99 32.04 -12.42
CA GLN A 543 -22.03 33.27 -11.61
C GLN A 543 -23.06 34.28 -12.12
N ASN A 544 -23.30 34.32 -13.43
CA ASN A 544 -24.35 35.14 -14.03
C ASN A 544 -25.75 34.70 -13.58
N CYS A 545 -25.98 33.39 -13.42
CA CYS A 545 -27.22 32.84 -12.88
C CYS A 545 -27.38 33.12 -11.37
N SER A 546 -26.32 32.87 -10.59
CA SER A 546 -26.33 33.09 -9.14
C SER A 546 -24.93 33.32 -8.61
N ARG A 547 -24.76 34.39 -7.81
CA ARG A 547 -23.46 34.73 -7.18
C ARG A 547 -22.90 33.64 -6.28
N ASN A 548 -23.74 32.76 -5.75
CA ASN A 548 -23.32 31.67 -4.87
C ASN A 548 -22.96 30.39 -5.66
N LEU A 549 -23.20 30.36 -6.97
CA LEU A 549 -22.96 29.19 -7.82
C LEU A 549 -21.68 29.40 -8.62
N GLY A 550 -20.77 28.42 -8.60
CA GLY A 550 -19.53 28.52 -9.33
C GLY A 550 -18.61 27.33 -9.12
N ILE A 551 -17.50 27.37 -9.86
CA ILE A 551 -16.46 26.34 -9.85
C ILE A 551 -15.28 26.91 -9.06
N GLY A 552 -15.19 26.54 -7.79
CA GLY A 552 -14.07 26.94 -6.94
C GLY A 552 -12.83 26.07 -7.19
N TRP A 553 -11.68 26.53 -6.69
CA TRP A 553 -10.39 25.81 -6.77
C TRP A 553 -10.45 24.36 -6.26
N ARG A 554 -11.32 24.07 -5.29
CA ARG A 554 -11.53 22.73 -4.77
C ARG A 554 -12.06 21.78 -5.84
N ILE A 555 -13.10 22.20 -6.57
CA ILE A 555 -13.71 21.40 -7.63
C ILE A 555 -12.67 21.17 -8.72
N ILE A 556 -11.93 22.20 -9.12
CA ILE A 556 -10.85 22.10 -10.13
C ILE A 556 -9.81 21.05 -9.72
N ARG A 557 -9.31 21.09 -8.48
CA ARG A 557 -8.35 20.11 -7.96
C ARG A 557 -8.92 18.69 -7.94
N GLN A 558 -10.19 18.54 -7.56
CA GLN A 558 -10.84 17.24 -7.52
C GLN A 558 -11.07 16.66 -8.93
N ILE A 559 -11.45 17.50 -9.90
CA ILE A 559 -11.57 17.11 -11.31
C ILE A 559 -10.20 16.66 -11.84
N SER A 560 -9.16 17.49 -11.67
CA SER A 560 -7.81 17.14 -12.09
C SER A 560 -7.30 15.86 -11.43
N ASN A 561 -7.48 15.71 -10.12
CA ASN A 561 -7.09 14.49 -9.41
C ASN A 561 -7.85 13.25 -9.92
N PHE A 562 -9.15 13.39 -10.25
CA PHE A 562 -9.93 12.31 -10.85
C PHE A 562 -9.38 11.91 -12.23
N LEU A 563 -9.10 12.88 -13.10
CA LEU A 563 -8.61 12.62 -14.45
C LEU A 563 -7.24 11.95 -14.47
N ASN A 564 -6.34 12.31 -13.56
CA ASN A 564 -5.00 11.68 -13.48
C ASN A 564 -5.04 10.25 -12.93
N ASN A 565 -6.14 9.88 -12.28
CA ASN A 565 -6.30 8.60 -11.60
C ASN A 565 -7.24 7.65 -12.34
N ILE A 566 -7.62 7.96 -13.58
CA ILE A 566 -8.34 7.01 -14.44
C ILE A 566 -7.41 5.81 -14.69
N PRO A 567 -7.87 4.56 -14.44
CA PRO A 567 -7.06 3.38 -14.74
C PRO A 567 -6.69 3.34 -16.23
N LEU A 568 -5.43 3.01 -16.55
CA LEU A 568 -4.94 3.04 -17.93
C LEU A 568 -5.69 2.08 -18.88
N ASN A 569 -6.22 0.98 -18.34
CA ASN A 569 -7.04 0.00 -19.07
C ASN A 569 -8.55 0.30 -19.03
N ALA A 570 -8.97 1.47 -18.55
CA ALA A 570 -10.38 1.81 -18.45
C ALA A 570 -11.03 1.97 -19.84
N PRO A 571 -12.29 1.53 -20.03
CA PRO A 571 -13.08 1.84 -21.23
C PRO A 571 -13.60 3.30 -21.23
N LEU A 572 -12.83 4.22 -20.65
CA LEU A 572 -13.15 5.63 -20.44
C LEU A 572 -11.99 6.46 -20.98
N SER A 573 -12.25 7.27 -22.00
CA SER A 573 -11.27 8.27 -22.43
C SER A 573 -11.20 9.43 -21.42
N ARG A 574 -10.14 10.23 -21.47
CA ARG A 574 -10.01 11.43 -20.65
C ARG A 574 -11.17 12.42 -20.91
N GLU A 575 -11.59 12.56 -22.16
CA GLU A 575 -12.70 13.43 -22.58
C GLU A 575 -14.04 12.95 -21.99
N GLU A 576 -14.30 11.64 -22.03
CA GLU A 576 -15.49 11.05 -21.41
C GLU A 576 -15.47 11.20 -19.89
N ALA A 577 -14.30 11.03 -19.26
CA ALA A 577 -14.12 11.23 -17.84
C ALA A 577 -14.30 12.70 -17.43
N PHE A 578 -13.87 13.65 -18.26
CA PHE A 578 -14.13 15.07 -18.06
C PHE A 578 -15.63 15.39 -18.13
N ASP A 579 -16.34 14.85 -19.12
CA ASP A 579 -17.81 14.95 -19.24
C ASP A 579 -18.51 14.41 -17.97
N ILE A 580 -18.11 13.23 -17.51
CA ILE A 580 -18.57 12.64 -16.25
C ILE A 580 -18.33 13.59 -15.07
N GLN A 581 -17.14 14.19 -14.95
CA GLN A 581 -16.83 15.08 -13.84
C GLN A 581 -17.66 16.37 -13.86
N LEU A 582 -17.99 16.92 -15.04
CA LEU A 582 -18.92 18.05 -15.15
C LEU A 582 -20.29 17.68 -14.61
N VAL A 583 -20.80 16.50 -14.97
CA VAL A 583 -22.08 15.99 -14.46
C VAL A 583 -22.04 15.81 -12.94
N GLN A 584 -21.04 15.10 -12.42
CA GLN A 584 -21.00 14.66 -11.02
C GLN A 584 -20.68 15.79 -10.04
N ARG A 585 -19.93 16.83 -10.45
CA ARG A 585 -19.45 17.89 -9.55
C ARG A 585 -19.99 19.29 -9.84
N VAL A 586 -20.30 19.60 -11.09
CA VAL A 586 -20.72 20.95 -11.49
C VAL A 586 -22.23 21.01 -11.68
N LEU A 587 -22.77 20.16 -12.54
CA LEU A 587 -24.20 20.18 -12.88
C LEU A 587 -25.09 19.66 -11.76
N THR A 588 -24.55 18.87 -10.84
CA THR A 588 -25.23 18.51 -9.59
C THR A 588 -25.54 19.72 -8.70
N LYS A 589 -24.93 20.89 -8.94
CA LYS A 589 -25.25 22.15 -8.24
C LYS A 589 -26.27 23.02 -8.97
N VAL A 590 -26.58 22.69 -10.23
CA VAL A 590 -27.55 23.44 -11.04
C VAL A 590 -28.96 22.99 -10.66
N ARG A 591 -29.47 23.59 -9.58
CA ARG A 591 -30.79 23.32 -9.00
C ARG A 591 -31.45 24.64 -8.64
N GLY A 592 -32.71 24.82 -8.99
CA GLY A 592 -33.43 26.06 -8.73
C GLY A 592 -34.54 26.32 -9.73
N SER A 593 -35.01 27.56 -9.78
CA SER A 593 -36.17 27.96 -10.58
C SER A 593 -35.82 28.20 -12.05
N ASP A 594 -36.87 28.16 -12.88
CA ASP A 594 -36.80 28.51 -14.31
C ASP A 594 -36.15 29.88 -14.55
N GLU A 595 -36.57 30.91 -13.82
CA GLU A 595 -36.02 32.27 -13.93
C GLU A 595 -34.50 32.33 -13.74
N GLN A 596 -33.92 31.43 -12.95
CA GLN A 596 -32.48 31.41 -12.68
C GLN A 596 -31.68 30.70 -13.77
N PHE A 597 -32.23 29.62 -14.35
CA PHE A 597 -31.45 28.68 -15.15
C PHE A 597 -31.88 28.54 -16.60
N THR A 598 -32.99 29.15 -17.04
CA THR A 598 -33.47 29.05 -18.42
C THR A 598 -32.48 29.60 -19.44
N GLU A 599 -31.72 30.67 -19.13
CA GLU A 599 -30.66 31.14 -20.04
C GLU A 599 -29.48 30.14 -20.14
N LEU A 600 -29.12 29.49 -19.03
CA LEU A 600 -28.00 28.56 -18.98
C LEU A 600 -28.35 27.23 -19.67
N LEU A 601 -29.45 26.61 -19.22
CA LEU A 601 -29.90 25.30 -19.65
C LEU A 601 -30.72 25.33 -20.94
N GLY A 602 -31.22 26.49 -21.37
CA GLY A 602 -32.08 26.65 -22.54
C GLY A 602 -33.51 26.17 -22.32
N GLN A 603 -34.29 26.18 -23.40
CA GLN A 603 -35.69 25.79 -23.40
C GLN A 603 -35.87 24.45 -24.09
N TYR A 604 -36.55 23.52 -23.42
CA TYR A 604 -36.86 22.21 -23.98
C TYR A 604 -38.05 22.30 -24.95
N ASN A 605 -37.84 21.97 -26.22
CA ASN A 605 -38.88 21.89 -27.24
C ASN A 605 -39.48 20.47 -27.30
N SER A 606 -40.80 20.35 -27.10
CA SER A 606 -41.49 19.05 -27.08
C SER A 606 -41.56 18.37 -28.44
N ASP A 607 -41.60 19.17 -29.51
CA ASP A 607 -41.85 18.67 -30.87
C ASP A 607 -40.58 18.10 -31.47
N THR A 608 -39.44 18.78 -31.25
CA THR A 608 -38.12 18.35 -31.71
C THR A 608 -37.39 17.46 -30.69
N LYS A 609 -37.86 17.42 -29.43
CA LYS A 609 -37.20 16.77 -28.28
C LYS A 609 -35.77 17.28 -28.04
N GLN A 610 -35.49 18.51 -28.46
CA GLN A 610 -34.18 19.15 -28.32
C GLN A 610 -34.28 20.38 -27.42
N VAL A 611 -33.13 20.78 -26.89
CA VAL A 611 -32.97 22.01 -26.11
C VAL A 611 -32.49 23.10 -27.06
N GLU A 612 -33.19 24.24 -27.04
CA GLU A 612 -32.88 25.41 -27.85
C GLU A 612 -32.40 26.57 -26.94
N ASN A 613 -31.55 27.45 -27.48
CA ASN A 613 -31.06 28.66 -26.79
C ASN A 613 -30.36 28.39 -25.43
N SER A 614 -29.60 27.31 -25.32
CA SER A 614 -28.79 27.03 -24.12
C SER A 614 -27.38 27.60 -24.28
N LYS A 615 -27.03 28.58 -23.44
CA LYS A 615 -25.64 29.07 -23.33
C LYS A 615 -24.66 27.95 -22.98
N LEU A 616 -25.10 26.99 -22.18
CA LEU A 616 -24.27 25.84 -21.83
C LEU A 616 -23.99 24.96 -23.05
N LEU A 617 -24.99 24.66 -23.90
CA LEU A 617 -24.77 23.91 -25.14
C LEU A 617 -23.88 24.67 -26.14
N GLU A 618 -24.03 25.99 -26.21
CA GLU A 618 -23.13 26.85 -26.99
C GLU A 618 -21.69 26.76 -26.46
N LEU A 619 -21.49 26.81 -25.14
CA LEU A 619 -20.18 26.66 -24.54
C LEU A 619 -19.56 25.28 -24.83
N LEU A 620 -20.34 24.20 -24.75
CA LEU A 620 -19.86 22.86 -25.13
C LEU A 620 -19.40 22.80 -26.60
N SER A 621 -19.98 23.61 -27.48
CA SER A 621 -19.57 23.67 -28.90
C SER A 621 -18.23 24.35 -29.14
N THR A 622 -17.71 25.08 -28.15
CA THR A 622 -16.37 25.71 -28.22
C THR A 622 -15.24 24.73 -27.98
N MET A 623 -15.53 23.56 -27.41
CA MET A 623 -14.56 22.51 -27.15
C MET A 623 -14.21 21.72 -28.42
N PRO A 624 -13.02 21.07 -28.47
CA PRO A 624 -12.65 20.22 -29.59
C PRO A 624 -13.68 19.10 -29.85
N THR A 625 -13.79 18.66 -31.10
CA THR A 625 -14.75 17.62 -31.52
C THR A 625 -14.53 16.26 -30.86
N SER A 626 -13.36 16.02 -30.25
CA SER A 626 -13.12 14.83 -29.42
C SER A 626 -13.97 14.78 -28.15
N TYR A 627 -14.46 15.94 -27.68
CA TYR A 627 -15.35 16.01 -26.51
C TYR A 627 -16.81 15.98 -26.95
N GLU A 628 -17.42 14.78 -26.93
CA GLU A 628 -18.82 14.63 -27.34
C GLU A 628 -19.82 15.21 -26.32
N PHE A 629 -19.46 15.21 -25.03
CA PHE A 629 -20.29 15.62 -23.90
C PHE A 629 -21.65 14.92 -23.84
N LYS A 630 -21.69 13.62 -24.12
CA LYS A 630 -22.93 12.84 -24.20
C LYS A 630 -23.72 12.87 -22.89
N GLN A 631 -23.05 12.73 -21.74
CA GLN A 631 -23.71 12.71 -20.43
C GLN A 631 -24.17 14.11 -20.04
N THR A 632 -23.31 15.12 -20.20
CA THR A 632 -23.65 16.52 -19.95
C THR A 632 -24.85 16.96 -20.80
N ARG A 633 -24.85 16.68 -22.12
CA ARG A 633 -25.98 17.01 -23.01
C ARG A 633 -27.28 16.34 -22.59
N THR A 634 -27.21 15.07 -22.18
CA THR A 634 -28.37 14.31 -21.71
C THR A 634 -28.94 14.94 -20.44
N LEU A 635 -28.09 15.25 -19.47
CA LEU A 635 -28.51 15.89 -18.22
C LEU A 635 -29.06 17.30 -18.44
N ILE A 636 -28.48 18.10 -19.34
CA ILE A 636 -29.02 19.42 -19.70
C ILE A 636 -30.45 19.26 -20.26
N ALA A 637 -30.67 18.28 -21.13
CA ALA A 637 -32.00 18.02 -21.69
C ALA A 637 -33.02 17.59 -20.61
N GLU A 638 -32.60 16.76 -19.65
CA GLU A 638 -33.43 16.37 -18.52
C GLU A 638 -33.77 17.57 -17.64
N LYS A 639 -32.78 18.38 -17.24
CA LYS A 639 -33.00 19.57 -16.40
C LYS A 639 -33.83 20.64 -17.09
N ALA A 640 -33.59 20.90 -18.38
CA ALA A 640 -34.41 21.85 -19.15
C ALA A 640 -35.87 21.37 -19.30
N LYS A 641 -36.06 20.05 -19.40
CA LYS A 641 -37.40 19.44 -19.40
C LYS A 641 -38.08 19.58 -18.03
N GLU A 642 -37.36 19.37 -16.94
CA GLU A 642 -37.86 19.61 -15.58
C GLU A 642 -38.25 21.07 -15.35
N LEU A 643 -37.40 22.02 -15.73
CA LEU A 643 -37.70 23.45 -15.65
C LEU A 643 -39.03 23.78 -16.33
N ARG A 644 -39.23 23.27 -17.55
CA ARG A 644 -40.47 23.49 -18.30
C ARG A 644 -41.70 22.83 -17.64
N LEU A 645 -41.55 21.62 -17.09
CA LEU A 645 -42.66 20.85 -16.53
C LEU A 645 -43.06 21.32 -15.13
N TYR A 646 -42.08 21.65 -14.29
CA TYR A 646 -42.25 21.88 -12.85
C TYR A 646 -41.91 23.31 -12.43
N GLY A 647 -41.36 24.14 -13.32
CA GLY A 647 -40.87 25.48 -13.02
C GLY A 647 -39.56 25.52 -12.23
N HIS A 648 -38.98 24.34 -11.95
CA HIS A 648 -37.73 24.17 -11.21
C HIS A 648 -37.05 22.83 -11.56
N THR A 649 -35.75 22.71 -11.30
CA THR A 649 -34.95 21.49 -11.49
C THR A 649 -34.20 21.15 -10.20
N ILE A 650 -34.01 19.84 -9.94
CA ILE A 650 -33.49 19.29 -8.68
C ILE A 650 -32.11 18.64 -8.85
#